data_AF-A0A9E0TBS6-F1
#
_entry.id   AF-A0A9E0TBS6-F1
#
_cell.length_a   1.000
_cell.length_b   1.000
_cell.length_c   1.000
_cell.angle_alpha   90.00
_cell.angle_beta   90.00
_cell.angle_gamma   90.00
#
_symmetry.space_group_name_H-M   'P 1'
#
loop_
_entity.id
_entity.type
_entity.pdbx_description
1 polymer ?
#
loop_
_entity_poly.entity_id
_entity_poly.type
_entity_poly.pdbx_seq_one_letter_code
_entity_poly.pdbx_strand_id
1 'polypeptide(L)'
;TFQVQDDGGTAMGGVDLDPVPKTMTVNVTPVNDAPSGSNKTVTVLEDHTYTFTTADFGFSDPNDSPSNNFLAVKITTSPAVGGLTLNGVAVTAGQVVSAGDIVAGKLKFTPAAHANGLGYASFAFQVQDDGGTANGGVDCDQTPKTLTINVLATKLVVDTTDDTIGGNISSIAALLANKGGDNKISLREAILAINNTPPGSYPVRIEFNIPGTGVHTLTLNSQLPNISKPVIIDATTDDSFAANGNRPAIVLNVNGLANSTGLILEGGASGSTIRGLVITNFTDVGILIHSTSNGNTIAGNYIGGLNANGNLVATNASQEGIVVMGSNNTIGGGATADRNVITPNGQFGVHVSQTTAIGNAVRGNFIGTDASGTVATTQPLAVGIRVANDAAGTTVGGVGAGDGNVIATYGAGSVGIQVILAGSNNMVQGNRVGVSAAAGKLNSQHERGIQLQSQDTTVIVSGNWVAGGTYGIAISGSSNHVVKGNRIGTDMAGTADWGAGSSGISVHGNNNLIGGPNGGDDNIVAFSNASGGGAGISVIGTGTGNTLLCNSIYGTKGTGLGIDLGNDGVTPNDPGDADTGPNNLQNFPVLHSAITDGFQLSLQGALNSKANSYYRIDFFASPTGNASGYGEGKKYLGAVNVATDGSGNASISTILGVSVPAGNVITTTATQTDAGYYTFSDTSEFSAFITAKEVNKAPTGINNTVTTLEDQPYTFSAADFGFTDAGNNPANNLLSVKVTTLPAAGSLTLNGTAVIAGQFVSVTDINSGKLKFTPAADANGAGYPSFTFQVQDDGGTAMGGVDLD
;
A
#
# COMPACT_ATOMS: atom_id res chain seq x y z
N THR A 1 77.58 -38.13 -34.54
CA THR A 1 78.94 -37.69 -34.89
C THR A 1 79.59 -38.74 -35.76
N PHE A 2 80.63 -38.39 -36.51
CA PHE A 2 81.41 -39.30 -37.35
C PHE A 2 82.90 -38.95 -37.25
N GLN A 3 83.76 -39.92 -37.52
CA GLN A 3 85.20 -39.72 -37.72
C GLN A 3 85.54 -40.30 -39.09
N VAL A 4 86.46 -39.66 -39.81
CA VAL A 4 86.91 -40.14 -41.12
C VAL A 4 88.24 -40.85 -40.96
N GLN A 5 88.42 -41.95 -41.68
CA GLN A 5 89.67 -42.71 -41.73
C GLN A 5 90.28 -42.50 -43.12
N ASP A 6 91.55 -42.14 -43.18
CA ASP A 6 92.29 -42.09 -44.45
C ASP A 6 92.85 -43.49 -44.82
N ASP A 7 93.57 -43.60 -45.94
CA ASP A 7 94.13 -44.87 -46.43
C ASP A 7 95.63 -45.04 -46.12
N GLY A 8 96.19 -44.14 -45.28
CA GLY A 8 97.61 -44.08 -44.98
C GLY A 8 98.10 -45.14 -43.99
N GLY A 9 97.21 -45.72 -43.18
CA GLY A 9 97.52 -46.74 -42.19
C GLY A 9 98.29 -46.21 -40.96
N THR A 10 98.52 -47.07 -39.96
CA THR A 10 99.07 -46.66 -38.65
C THR A 10 100.58 -46.90 -38.47
N ALA A 11 101.30 -47.28 -39.53
CA ALA A 11 102.73 -47.61 -39.45
C ALA A 11 103.60 -46.39 -39.09
N MET A 12 104.66 -46.61 -38.30
CA MET A 12 105.58 -45.58 -37.78
C MET A 12 104.92 -44.41 -37.02
N GLY A 13 103.79 -44.64 -36.37
CA GLY A 13 103.10 -43.62 -35.55
C GLY A 13 102.09 -42.77 -36.32
N GLY A 14 101.70 -43.18 -37.51
CA GLY A 14 100.59 -42.56 -38.26
C GLY A 14 99.25 -42.72 -37.54
N VAL A 15 98.40 -41.69 -37.62
CA VAL A 15 97.06 -41.69 -37.04
C VAL A 15 96.06 -41.71 -38.19
N ASP A 16 95.49 -42.89 -38.42
CA ASP A 16 94.67 -43.21 -39.60
C ASP A 16 93.22 -42.71 -39.47
N LEU A 17 92.70 -42.60 -38.23
CA LEU A 17 91.34 -42.16 -37.92
C LEU A 17 91.37 -40.75 -37.28
N ASP A 18 90.57 -39.79 -37.78
CA ASP A 18 90.48 -38.43 -37.21
C ASP A 18 90.28 -38.52 -35.69
N PRO A 19 91.19 -37.98 -34.86
CA PRO A 19 91.16 -38.19 -33.42
C PRO A 19 89.99 -37.50 -32.72
N VAL A 20 89.23 -36.61 -33.38
CA VAL A 20 88.10 -35.90 -32.76
C VAL A 20 86.81 -36.09 -33.57
N PRO A 21 85.78 -36.77 -33.03
CA PRO A 21 84.47 -36.93 -33.69
C PRO A 21 83.86 -35.59 -34.11
N LYS A 22 83.47 -35.49 -35.38
CA LYS A 22 82.72 -34.33 -35.91
C LYS A 22 81.22 -34.58 -35.79
N THR A 23 80.46 -33.56 -35.41
CA THR A 23 79.00 -33.63 -35.45
C THR A 23 78.52 -33.17 -36.81
N MET A 24 77.84 -34.04 -37.55
CA MET A 24 76.93 -33.60 -38.58
C MET A 24 75.58 -33.35 -37.92
N THR A 25 75.14 -32.10 -37.95
CA THR A 25 73.77 -31.74 -37.57
C THR A 25 72.93 -31.74 -38.82
N VAL A 26 71.93 -32.61 -38.87
CA VAL A 26 70.89 -32.57 -39.91
C VAL A 26 69.75 -31.75 -39.36
N ASN A 27 69.60 -30.53 -39.88
CA ASN A 27 68.44 -29.71 -39.58
C ASN A 27 67.30 -30.16 -40.49
N VAL A 28 66.16 -30.53 -39.89
CA VAL A 28 64.91 -30.75 -40.63
C VAL A 28 64.02 -29.53 -40.37
N THR A 29 63.62 -28.85 -41.44
CA THR A 29 62.64 -27.77 -41.35
C THR A 29 61.24 -28.38 -41.20
N PRO A 30 60.43 -27.95 -40.21
CA PRO A 30 59.03 -28.39 -40.12
C PRO A 30 58.27 -27.98 -41.38
N VAL A 31 57.28 -28.79 -41.75
CA VAL A 31 56.31 -28.52 -42.82
C VAL A 31 54.95 -28.41 -42.14
N ASN A 32 54.13 -27.44 -42.57
CA ASN A 32 52.82 -27.17 -41.98
C ASN A 32 51.94 -28.43 -41.91
N ASP A 33 51.52 -28.82 -40.71
CA ASP A 33 50.58 -29.93 -40.50
C ASP A 33 49.13 -29.39 -40.46
N ALA A 34 48.16 -30.28 -40.66
CA ALA A 34 46.76 -29.87 -40.74
C ALA A 34 46.17 -29.49 -39.38
N PRO A 35 45.37 -28.41 -39.30
CA PRO A 35 44.68 -28.03 -38.08
C PRO A 35 43.46 -28.93 -37.89
N SER A 36 42.85 -28.87 -36.71
CA SER A 36 41.67 -29.65 -36.34
C SER A 36 40.57 -28.75 -35.78
N GLY A 37 39.38 -28.86 -36.37
CA GLY A 37 38.14 -28.27 -35.85
C GLY A 37 37.32 -29.28 -35.03
N SER A 38 36.24 -28.79 -34.41
CA SER A 38 35.34 -29.63 -33.63
C SER A 38 33.88 -29.45 -34.04
N ASN A 39 33.07 -30.52 -33.99
CA ASN A 39 31.62 -30.39 -34.15
C ASN A 39 31.05 -29.49 -33.04
N LYS A 40 30.01 -28.70 -33.38
CA LYS A 40 29.36 -27.82 -32.41
C LYS A 40 27.87 -27.77 -32.66
N THR A 41 27.10 -27.69 -31.57
CA THR A 41 25.69 -27.31 -31.63
C THR A 41 25.55 -25.92 -31.02
N VAL A 42 24.89 -25.02 -31.75
CA VAL A 42 24.51 -23.69 -31.28
C VAL A 42 23.00 -23.58 -31.21
N THR A 43 22.49 -22.62 -30.45
CA THR A 43 21.06 -22.40 -30.28
C THR A 43 20.72 -20.94 -30.51
N VAL A 44 19.65 -20.69 -31.25
CA VAL A 44 19.08 -19.36 -31.49
C VAL A 44 17.58 -19.39 -31.23
N LEU A 45 16.99 -18.25 -30.89
CA LEU A 45 15.53 -18.12 -30.84
C LEU A 45 14.96 -18.06 -32.26
N GLU A 46 13.72 -18.52 -32.44
CA GLU A 46 12.99 -18.27 -33.68
C GLU A 46 12.94 -16.77 -33.96
N ASP A 47 12.92 -16.42 -35.25
CA ASP A 47 12.89 -15.02 -35.73
C ASP A 47 14.11 -14.16 -35.29
N HIS A 48 15.17 -14.79 -34.76
CA HIS A 48 16.43 -14.12 -34.40
C HIS A 48 17.61 -14.64 -35.23
N THR A 49 18.57 -13.75 -35.49
CA THR A 49 19.81 -14.09 -36.18
C THR A 49 20.90 -14.51 -35.19
N TYR A 50 21.53 -15.67 -35.43
CA TYR A 50 22.72 -16.11 -34.71
C TYR A 50 23.96 -15.48 -35.34
N THR A 51 24.83 -14.87 -34.54
CA THR A 51 26.12 -14.34 -34.98
C THR A 51 27.23 -15.26 -34.49
N PHE A 52 28.00 -15.83 -35.42
CA PHE A 52 29.06 -16.79 -35.09
C PHE A 52 30.31 -16.10 -34.53
N THR A 53 31.02 -16.81 -33.67
CA THR A 53 32.33 -16.45 -33.13
C THR A 53 33.37 -17.49 -33.53
N THR A 54 34.65 -17.17 -33.42
CA THR A 54 35.72 -18.12 -33.73
C THR A 54 35.70 -19.36 -32.83
N ALA A 55 35.19 -19.21 -31.60
CA ALA A 55 35.04 -20.32 -30.64
C ALA A 55 34.02 -21.38 -31.09
N ASP A 56 33.08 -21.04 -31.97
CA ASP A 56 32.06 -21.99 -32.46
C ASP A 56 32.64 -23.10 -33.35
N PHE A 57 33.87 -22.91 -33.86
CA PHE A 57 34.52 -23.83 -34.81
C PHE A 57 35.58 -24.73 -34.15
N GLY A 58 35.98 -24.44 -32.92
CA GLY A 58 36.85 -25.31 -32.10
C GLY A 58 38.23 -25.59 -32.71
N PHE A 59 38.90 -24.56 -33.24
CA PHE A 59 40.23 -24.64 -33.84
C PHE A 59 41.31 -25.11 -32.85
N SER A 60 42.19 -26.01 -33.29
CA SER A 60 43.40 -26.47 -32.60
C SER A 60 44.45 -26.90 -33.61
N ASP A 61 45.72 -26.58 -33.37
CA ASP A 61 46.83 -26.98 -34.25
C ASP A 61 48.06 -27.46 -33.44
N PRO A 62 48.01 -28.67 -32.85
CA PRO A 62 49.04 -29.13 -31.93
C PRO A 62 50.24 -29.80 -32.61
N ASN A 63 50.17 -30.06 -33.93
CA ASN A 63 51.21 -30.81 -34.64
C ASN A 63 52.33 -29.88 -35.15
N ASP A 64 52.05 -28.59 -35.27
CA ASP A 64 53.06 -27.57 -35.56
C ASP A 64 53.72 -26.99 -34.30
N SER A 65 55.00 -26.60 -34.44
CA SER A 65 55.78 -25.99 -33.37
C SER A 65 56.62 -24.81 -33.90
N PRO A 66 56.23 -23.55 -33.58
CA PRO A 66 55.02 -23.16 -32.85
C PRO A 66 53.74 -23.48 -33.65
N SER A 67 52.62 -23.72 -32.94
CA SER A 67 51.30 -23.89 -33.55
C SER A 67 50.92 -22.71 -34.43
N ASN A 68 50.28 -22.96 -35.56
CA ASN A 68 49.77 -21.93 -36.44
C ASN A 68 48.47 -21.32 -35.89
N ASN A 69 48.15 -20.11 -36.33
CA ASN A 69 46.96 -19.38 -35.88
C ASN A 69 45.73 -19.73 -36.72
N PHE A 70 44.54 -19.53 -36.15
CA PHE A 70 43.29 -19.70 -36.86
C PHE A 70 43.11 -18.60 -37.94
N LEU A 71 43.23 -18.98 -39.21
CA LEU A 71 43.15 -18.06 -40.34
C LEU A 71 41.72 -17.89 -40.85
N ALA A 72 41.00 -18.99 -41.07
CA ALA A 72 39.68 -18.96 -41.70
C ALA A 72 38.86 -20.24 -41.49
N VAL A 73 37.57 -20.18 -41.80
CA VAL A 73 36.68 -21.34 -41.92
C VAL A 73 36.27 -21.51 -43.36
N LYS A 74 36.51 -22.68 -43.94
CA LYS A 74 35.95 -23.08 -45.24
C LYS A 74 34.61 -23.78 -45.02
N ILE A 75 33.54 -23.19 -45.54
CA ILE A 75 32.19 -23.78 -45.50
C ILE A 75 32.08 -24.81 -46.61
N THR A 76 31.94 -26.09 -46.28
CA THR A 76 31.96 -27.18 -47.26
C THR A 76 30.57 -27.61 -47.71
N THR A 77 29.53 -27.36 -46.90
CA THR A 77 28.12 -27.46 -47.31
C THR A 77 27.35 -26.25 -46.81
N SER A 78 26.26 -25.86 -47.49
CA SER A 78 25.35 -24.81 -47.02
C SER A 78 24.16 -25.44 -46.27
N PRO A 79 23.53 -24.72 -45.32
CA PRO A 79 22.31 -25.20 -44.69
C PRO A 79 21.19 -25.46 -45.70
N ALA A 80 20.43 -26.54 -45.50
CA ALA A 80 19.26 -26.86 -46.32
C ALA A 80 18.05 -25.94 -46.06
N VAL A 81 17.99 -25.35 -44.86
CA VAL A 81 16.95 -24.41 -44.42
C VAL A 81 17.59 -23.25 -43.64
N GLY A 82 16.92 -22.09 -43.66
CA GLY A 82 17.49 -20.83 -43.17
C GLY A 82 18.55 -20.25 -44.10
N GLY A 83 19.14 -19.12 -43.71
CA GLY A 83 20.15 -18.41 -44.48
C GLY A 83 21.44 -18.22 -43.70
N LEU A 84 22.53 -18.85 -44.15
CA LEU A 84 23.89 -18.51 -43.73
C LEU A 84 24.40 -17.37 -44.61
N THR A 85 24.78 -16.25 -44.00
CA THR A 85 25.22 -15.04 -44.70
C THR A 85 26.56 -14.54 -44.17
N LEU A 86 27.37 -13.98 -45.05
CA LEU A 86 28.59 -13.25 -44.76
C LEU A 86 28.36 -11.80 -45.16
N ASN A 87 28.34 -10.89 -44.18
CA ASN A 87 28.07 -9.46 -44.41
C ASN A 87 26.77 -9.22 -45.20
N GLY A 88 25.73 -10.01 -44.91
CA GLY A 88 24.42 -9.95 -45.56
C GLY A 88 24.32 -10.69 -46.91
N VAL A 89 25.42 -11.22 -47.45
CA VAL A 89 25.41 -12.00 -48.71
C VAL A 89 25.38 -13.50 -48.39
N ALA A 90 24.56 -14.28 -49.10
CA ALA A 90 24.45 -15.73 -48.88
C ALA A 90 25.80 -16.43 -49.07
N VAL A 91 26.13 -17.34 -48.14
CA VAL A 91 27.37 -18.13 -48.16
C VAL A 91 27.17 -19.40 -48.98
N THR A 92 28.05 -19.64 -49.94
CA THR A 92 28.01 -20.82 -50.81
C THR A 92 29.02 -21.88 -50.38
N ALA A 93 28.72 -23.15 -50.64
CA ALA A 93 29.66 -24.25 -50.42
C ALA A 93 31.01 -23.98 -51.16
N GLY A 94 32.11 -24.25 -50.48
CA GLY A 94 33.47 -23.93 -50.88
C GLY A 94 33.98 -22.55 -50.43
N GLN A 95 33.11 -21.65 -49.96
CA GLN A 95 33.49 -20.30 -49.56
C GLN A 95 34.35 -20.31 -48.28
N VAL A 96 35.44 -19.55 -48.31
CA VAL A 96 36.33 -19.33 -47.16
C VAL A 96 35.93 -18.03 -46.48
N VAL A 97 35.73 -18.10 -45.16
CA VAL A 97 35.37 -16.96 -44.31
C VAL A 97 36.52 -16.69 -43.35
N SER A 98 37.13 -15.52 -43.45
CA SER A 98 38.30 -15.18 -42.62
C SER A 98 37.93 -15.13 -41.13
N ALA A 99 38.88 -15.50 -40.26
CA ALA A 99 38.72 -15.34 -38.81
C ALA A 99 38.44 -13.88 -38.44
N GLY A 100 39.03 -12.92 -39.16
CA GLY A 100 38.76 -11.50 -39.01
C GLY A 100 37.30 -11.11 -39.30
N ASP A 101 36.68 -11.68 -40.34
CA ASP A 101 35.27 -11.44 -40.63
C ASP A 101 34.31 -12.06 -39.60
N ILE A 102 34.70 -13.22 -39.04
CA ILE A 102 33.96 -13.86 -37.94
C ILE A 102 34.05 -13.00 -36.67
N VAL A 103 35.25 -12.54 -36.30
CA VAL A 103 35.46 -11.61 -35.17
C VAL A 103 34.70 -10.30 -35.36
N ALA A 104 34.61 -9.81 -36.60
CA ALA A 104 33.80 -8.64 -36.96
C ALA A 104 32.29 -8.91 -36.96
N GLY A 105 31.83 -10.12 -36.62
CA GLY A 105 30.43 -10.50 -36.52
C GLY A 105 29.69 -10.57 -37.85
N LYS A 106 30.40 -10.78 -38.97
CA LYS A 106 29.81 -10.75 -40.31
C LYS A 106 29.19 -12.08 -40.72
N LEU A 107 29.64 -13.21 -40.16
CA LEU A 107 29.08 -14.52 -40.43
C LEU A 107 27.87 -14.75 -39.53
N LYS A 108 26.70 -14.92 -40.15
CA LYS A 108 25.41 -14.97 -39.45
C LYS A 108 24.50 -16.05 -40.02
N PHE A 109 23.72 -16.71 -39.16
CA PHE A 109 22.64 -17.60 -39.56
C PHE A 109 21.29 -17.01 -39.15
N THR A 110 20.36 -16.93 -40.09
CA THR A 110 18.97 -16.52 -39.83
C THR A 110 18.04 -17.68 -40.18
N PRO A 111 17.26 -18.22 -39.22
CA PRO A 111 16.22 -19.20 -39.51
C PRO A 111 15.18 -18.64 -40.50
N ALA A 112 14.42 -19.51 -41.16
CA ALA A 112 13.21 -19.04 -41.85
C ALA A 112 12.21 -18.46 -40.83
N ALA A 113 11.37 -17.53 -41.26
CA ALA A 113 10.36 -16.92 -40.40
C ALA A 113 9.48 -17.99 -39.73
N HIS A 114 9.29 -17.88 -38.42
CA HIS A 114 8.51 -18.77 -37.56
C HIS A 114 8.97 -20.23 -37.57
N ALA A 115 10.21 -20.48 -38.03
CA ALA A 115 10.75 -21.82 -38.08
C ALA A 115 11.47 -22.17 -36.77
N ASN A 116 11.36 -23.43 -36.37
CA ASN A 116 11.92 -23.93 -35.12
C ASN A 116 12.30 -25.42 -35.23
N GLY A 117 13.04 -25.93 -34.24
CA GLY A 117 13.42 -27.34 -34.15
C GLY A 117 14.83 -27.57 -33.58
N LEU A 118 15.02 -28.72 -32.95
CA LEU A 118 16.37 -29.21 -32.64
C LEU A 118 17.00 -29.75 -33.93
N GLY A 119 18.25 -29.39 -34.18
CA GLY A 119 18.92 -29.69 -35.45
C GLY A 119 18.21 -29.08 -36.66
N TYR A 120 17.54 -27.94 -36.47
CA TYR A 120 16.76 -27.25 -37.49
C TYR A 120 17.57 -27.06 -38.79
N ALA A 121 18.82 -26.62 -38.65
CA ALA A 121 19.75 -26.48 -39.75
C ALA A 121 21.11 -27.04 -39.35
N SER A 122 21.90 -27.44 -40.35
CA SER A 122 23.30 -27.76 -40.16
C SER A 122 24.11 -27.43 -41.40
N PHE A 123 25.39 -27.14 -41.21
CA PHE A 123 26.35 -27.02 -42.30
C PHE A 123 27.67 -27.64 -41.90
N ALA A 124 28.44 -28.09 -42.90
CA ALA A 124 29.76 -28.63 -42.71
C ALA A 124 30.83 -27.56 -42.97
N PHE A 125 31.92 -27.63 -42.22
CA PHE A 125 33.04 -26.70 -42.33
C PHE A 125 34.38 -27.40 -42.09
N GLN A 126 35.46 -26.78 -42.56
CA GLN A 126 36.84 -27.13 -42.24
C GLN A 126 37.53 -25.87 -41.72
N VAL A 127 38.30 -25.98 -40.65
CA VAL A 127 39.12 -24.85 -40.20
C VAL A 127 40.41 -24.78 -41.00
N GLN A 128 40.95 -23.58 -41.16
CA GLN A 128 42.17 -23.28 -41.89
C GLN A 128 43.15 -22.50 -41.00
N ASP A 129 44.42 -22.89 -40.99
CA ASP A 129 45.52 -22.17 -40.30
C ASP A 129 46.31 -21.21 -41.23
N ASP A 130 47.33 -20.54 -40.67
CA ASP A 130 48.21 -19.61 -41.38
C ASP A 130 49.61 -20.15 -41.74
N GLY A 131 49.85 -21.47 -41.65
CA GLY A 131 51.17 -22.07 -41.87
C GLY A 131 51.58 -22.26 -43.33
N GLY A 132 50.61 -22.33 -44.25
CA GLY A 132 50.80 -22.35 -45.71
C GLY A 132 51.15 -23.73 -46.31
N THR A 133 50.88 -23.90 -47.61
CA THR A 133 50.96 -25.21 -48.30
C THR A 133 52.32 -25.55 -48.93
N ALA A 134 53.39 -24.82 -48.59
CA ALA A 134 54.70 -25.03 -49.20
C ALA A 134 55.30 -26.39 -48.80
N ASN A 135 56.09 -27.00 -49.68
CA ASN A 135 56.78 -28.27 -49.42
C ASN A 135 55.87 -29.44 -48.99
N GLY A 136 54.59 -29.40 -49.38
CA GLY A 136 53.59 -30.42 -49.01
C GLY A 136 52.81 -30.11 -47.73
N GLY A 137 52.91 -28.89 -47.19
CA GLY A 137 52.12 -28.46 -46.03
C GLY A 137 50.62 -28.40 -46.29
N VAL A 138 49.82 -28.46 -45.22
CA VAL A 138 48.38 -28.68 -45.31
C VAL A 138 47.60 -27.72 -44.40
N ASP A 139 47.08 -26.61 -44.92
CA ASP A 139 46.43 -25.60 -44.07
C ASP A 139 45.02 -25.96 -43.58
N CYS A 140 44.34 -26.91 -44.22
CA CYS A 140 42.92 -27.19 -43.97
C CYS A 140 42.73 -28.51 -43.24
N ASP A 141 41.86 -28.50 -42.23
CA ASP A 141 41.38 -29.70 -41.57
C ASP A 141 40.91 -30.72 -42.62
N GLN A 142 41.50 -31.90 -42.59
CA GLN A 142 41.25 -32.93 -43.59
C GLN A 142 39.84 -33.52 -43.50
N THR A 143 39.16 -33.37 -42.36
CA THR A 143 37.83 -33.92 -42.13
C THR A 143 36.82 -32.80 -41.85
N PRO A 144 35.81 -32.61 -42.70
CA PRO A 144 34.73 -31.66 -42.41
C PRO A 144 34.06 -31.92 -41.06
N LYS A 145 33.83 -30.87 -40.29
CA LYS A 145 33.08 -30.86 -39.03
C LYS A 145 31.69 -30.29 -39.28
N THR A 146 30.73 -30.71 -38.47
CA THR A 146 29.34 -30.27 -38.56
C THR A 146 29.06 -29.22 -37.50
N LEU A 147 28.53 -28.08 -37.93
CA LEU A 147 27.87 -27.13 -37.06
C LEU A 147 26.36 -27.31 -37.17
N THR A 148 25.71 -27.65 -36.06
CA THR A 148 24.28 -27.86 -35.94
C THR A 148 23.64 -26.66 -35.26
N ILE A 149 22.52 -26.17 -35.78
CA ILE A 149 21.78 -25.03 -35.24
C ILE A 149 20.42 -25.52 -34.77
N ASN A 150 20.17 -25.36 -33.46
CA ASN A 150 18.84 -25.47 -32.88
C ASN A 150 18.13 -24.12 -32.97
N VAL A 151 16.84 -24.12 -33.30
CA VAL A 151 16.00 -22.93 -33.28
C VAL A 151 14.86 -23.15 -32.27
N LEU A 152 14.85 -22.38 -31.18
CA LEU A 152 13.84 -22.51 -30.13
C LEU A 152 12.64 -21.64 -30.44
N ALA A 153 11.44 -22.23 -30.42
CA ALA A 153 10.22 -21.44 -30.49
C ALA A 153 10.05 -20.60 -29.22
N THR A 154 9.65 -19.35 -29.42
CA THR A 154 9.32 -18.37 -28.39
C THR A 154 7.83 -18.35 -28.08
N LYS A 155 6.99 -18.92 -28.97
CA LYS A 155 5.55 -19.01 -28.77
C LYS A 155 4.94 -20.38 -29.11
N LEU A 156 3.83 -20.67 -28.45
CA LEU A 156 2.88 -21.73 -28.78
C LEU A 156 1.50 -21.12 -28.89
N VAL A 157 0.74 -21.53 -29.91
CA VAL A 157 -0.62 -21.01 -30.15
C VAL A 157 -1.62 -22.11 -29.80
N VAL A 158 -2.46 -21.88 -28.79
CA VAL A 158 -3.62 -22.70 -28.46
C VAL A 158 -4.76 -22.33 -29.41
N ASP A 159 -5.26 -23.30 -30.18
CA ASP A 159 -6.20 -23.05 -31.27
C ASP A 159 -7.39 -24.04 -31.29
N THR A 160 -7.62 -24.71 -30.16
CA THR A 160 -8.81 -25.52 -29.87
C THR A 160 -9.26 -25.34 -28.41
N THR A 161 -10.56 -25.54 -28.17
CA THR A 161 -11.15 -25.63 -26.82
C THR A 161 -11.03 -27.02 -26.20
N ASP A 162 -10.63 -28.02 -26.98
CA ASP A 162 -10.60 -29.41 -26.54
C ASP A 162 -9.52 -29.64 -25.47
N ASP A 163 -9.87 -30.36 -24.41
CA ASP A 163 -8.95 -30.78 -23.35
C ASP A 163 -8.49 -32.23 -23.58
N THR A 164 -7.73 -32.43 -24.65
CA THR A 164 -7.19 -33.74 -25.06
C THR A 164 -5.71 -33.66 -25.40
N ILE A 165 -5.03 -34.81 -25.34
CA ILE A 165 -3.65 -34.98 -25.81
C ILE A 165 -3.69 -35.79 -27.10
N GLY A 166 -3.40 -35.16 -28.23
CA GLY A 166 -3.28 -35.77 -29.56
C GLY A 166 -1.88 -35.63 -30.18
N GLY A 167 -1.15 -34.57 -29.83
CA GLY A 167 0.18 -34.24 -30.34
C GLY A 167 1.35 -34.80 -29.51
N ASN A 168 2.56 -34.61 -30.03
CA ASN A 168 3.80 -35.06 -29.39
C ASN A 168 4.30 -34.05 -28.36
N ILE A 169 3.91 -34.24 -27.11
CA ILE A 169 4.24 -33.35 -25.98
C ILE A 169 5.66 -33.51 -25.40
N SER A 170 6.58 -34.23 -26.05
CA SER A 170 7.94 -34.45 -25.51
C SER A 170 8.82 -33.18 -25.49
N SER A 171 8.45 -32.17 -26.29
CA SER A 171 9.03 -30.83 -26.27
C SER A 171 8.18 -29.89 -27.13
N ILE A 172 8.41 -28.59 -27.06
CA ILE A 172 7.79 -27.57 -27.92
C ILE A 172 8.06 -27.87 -29.39
N ALA A 173 9.31 -28.20 -29.72
CA ALA A 173 9.71 -28.55 -31.09
C ALA A 173 8.96 -29.81 -31.59
N ALA A 174 8.82 -30.82 -30.73
CA ALA A 174 8.11 -32.04 -31.07
C ALA A 174 6.61 -31.81 -31.27
N LEU A 175 5.99 -30.99 -30.44
CA LEU A 175 4.56 -30.66 -30.54
C LEU A 175 4.27 -29.87 -31.83
N LEU A 176 5.12 -28.92 -32.18
CA LEU A 176 4.97 -28.14 -33.41
C LEU A 176 5.21 -28.97 -34.68
N ALA A 177 6.07 -29.99 -34.61
CA ALA A 177 6.30 -30.95 -35.69
C ALA A 177 5.16 -31.97 -35.83
N ASN A 178 4.50 -32.34 -34.74
CA ASN A 178 3.36 -33.26 -34.74
C ASN A 178 2.32 -32.82 -33.71
N LYS A 179 1.31 -32.11 -34.20
CA LYS A 179 0.15 -31.60 -33.45
C LYS A 179 -0.96 -32.64 -33.25
N GLY A 180 -0.77 -33.88 -33.69
CA GLY A 180 -1.80 -34.90 -33.63
C GLY A 180 -2.75 -34.90 -34.83
N GLY A 181 -3.80 -35.73 -34.75
CA GLY A 181 -4.70 -36.01 -35.87
C GLY A 181 -5.68 -34.88 -36.23
N ASP A 182 -5.94 -33.97 -35.30
CA ASP A 182 -6.74 -32.76 -35.50
C ASP A 182 -5.91 -31.56 -36.00
N ASN A 183 -4.57 -31.67 -35.94
CA ASN A 183 -3.62 -30.63 -36.26
C ASN A 183 -3.80 -29.35 -35.41
N LYS A 184 -4.26 -29.51 -34.17
CA LYS A 184 -4.54 -28.44 -33.21
C LYS A 184 -3.63 -28.56 -31.98
N ILE A 185 -3.55 -27.50 -31.19
CA ILE A 185 -2.82 -27.48 -29.92
C ILE A 185 -3.80 -27.07 -28.82
N SER A 186 -4.03 -27.96 -27.86
CA SER A 186 -4.76 -27.65 -26.64
C SER A 186 -3.87 -26.93 -25.61
N LEU A 187 -4.50 -26.25 -24.64
CA LEU A 187 -3.77 -25.65 -23.52
C LEU A 187 -2.99 -26.70 -22.71
N ARG A 188 -3.54 -27.92 -22.55
CA ARG A 188 -2.87 -29.03 -21.87
C ARG A 188 -1.59 -29.44 -22.59
N GLU A 189 -1.65 -29.57 -23.90
CA GLU A 189 -0.47 -29.92 -24.71
C GLU A 189 0.58 -28.83 -24.66
N ALA A 190 0.18 -27.56 -24.74
CA ALA A 190 1.10 -26.44 -24.66
C ALA A 190 1.86 -26.43 -23.32
N ILE A 191 1.16 -26.60 -22.20
CA ILE A 191 1.79 -26.68 -20.86
C ILE A 191 2.74 -27.88 -20.78
N LEU A 192 2.33 -29.08 -21.24
CA LEU A 192 3.17 -30.28 -21.20
C LEU A 192 4.42 -30.14 -22.06
N ALA A 193 4.29 -29.61 -23.28
CA ALA A 193 5.40 -29.40 -24.18
C ALA A 193 6.42 -28.41 -23.60
N ILE A 194 5.96 -27.32 -22.98
CA ILE A 194 6.84 -26.38 -22.26
C ILE A 194 7.55 -27.10 -21.12
N ASN A 195 6.80 -27.77 -20.25
CA ASN A 195 7.34 -28.51 -19.11
C ASN A 195 8.38 -29.56 -19.53
N ASN A 196 8.20 -30.23 -20.67
CA ASN A 196 9.12 -31.26 -21.18
C ASN A 196 10.30 -30.70 -22.00
N THR A 197 10.25 -29.44 -22.44
CA THR A 197 11.35 -28.83 -23.23
C THR A 197 12.57 -28.55 -22.37
N PRO A 198 13.77 -29.05 -22.69
CA PRO A 198 14.99 -28.78 -21.92
C PRO A 198 15.18 -27.28 -21.61
N PRO A 199 15.78 -26.92 -20.45
CA PRO A 199 15.94 -25.52 -20.07
C PRO A 199 16.61 -24.69 -21.17
N GLY A 200 15.87 -23.73 -21.72
CA GLY A 200 16.36 -22.65 -22.56
C GLY A 200 16.02 -21.33 -21.87
N SER A 201 16.89 -20.32 -21.97
CA SER A 201 16.95 -19.17 -21.07
C SER A 201 15.78 -18.16 -21.13
N TYR A 202 14.61 -18.51 -21.68
CA TYR A 202 13.50 -17.57 -21.86
C TYR A 202 12.13 -18.22 -21.60
N PRO A 203 11.19 -17.49 -20.98
CA PRO A 203 9.81 -17.94 -20.88
C PRO A 203 9.19 -18.06 -22.26
N VAL A 204 8.44 -19.13 -22.49
CA VAL A 204 7.69 -19.34 -23.73
C VAL A 204 6.32 -18.68 -23.58
N ARG A 205 5.85 -18.00 -24.63
CA ARG A 205 4.54 -17.36 -24.64
C ARG A 205 3.48 -18.32 -25.18
N ILE A 206 2.45 -18.60 -24.40
CA ILE A 206 1.22 -19.23 -24.88
C ILE A 206 0.27 -18.14 -25.35
N GLU A 207 0.02 -18.12 -26.65
CA GLU A 207 -0.99 -17.30 -27.31
C GLU A 207 -2.23 -18.13 -27.61
N PHE A 208 -3.34 -17.46 -27.89
CA PHE A 208 -4.62 -18.07 -28.23
C PHE A 208 -5.08 -17.56 -29.59
N ASN A 209 -5.58 -18.47 -30.42
CA ASN A 209 -6.18 -18.19 -31.72
C ASN A 209 -7.24 -19.24 -32.02
N ILE A 210 -8.24 -19.33 -31.15
CA ILE A 210 -9.32 -20.30 -31.25
C ILE A 210 -10.34 -19.78 -32.27
N PRO A 211 -10.75 -20.58 -33.28
CA PRO A 211 -11.63 -20.09 -34.34
C PRO A 211 -12.96 -19.50 -33.83
N GLY A 212 -13.22 -18.25 -34.21
CA GLY A 212 -14.46 -17.52 -33.91
C GLY A 212 -14.25 -16.45 -32.83
N THR A 213 -15.07 -15.40 -32.85
CA THR A 213 -14.89 -14.23 -31.98
C THR A 213 -15.74 -14.25 -30.70
N GLY A 214 -16.46 -15.35 -30.46
CA GLY A 214 -17.27 -15.55 -29.27
C GLY A 214 -16.44 -15.95 -28.05
N VAL A 215 -17.09 -16.07 -26.90
CA VAL A 215 -16.46 -16.62 -25.69
C VAL A 215 -16.10 -18.08 -25.92
N HIS A 216 -14.83 -18.43 -25.70
CA HIS A 216 -14.32 -19.80 -25.86
C HIS A 216 -14.22 -20.47 -24.50
N THR A 217 -14.83 -21.65 -24.34
CA THR A 217 -14.81 -22.38 -23.05
C THR A 217 -14.01 -23.68 -23.17
N LEU A 218 -12.86 -23.71 -22.50
CA LEU A 218 -12.02 -24.88 -22.31
C LEU A 218 -12.53 -25.63 -21.08
N THR A 219 -13.30 -26.69 -21.30
CA THR A 219 -13.84 -27.51 -20.19
C THR A 219 -12.89 -28.65 -19.89
N LEU A 220 -12.38 -28.69 -18.66
CA LEU A 220 -11.38 -29.66 -18.24
C LEU A 220 -12.01 -31.03 -17.94
N ASN A 221 -11.32 -32.08 -18.40
CA ASN A 221 -11.61 -33.48 -18.07
C ASN A 221 -10.82 -33.97 -16.85
N SER A 222 -9.70 -33.31 -16.55
CA SER A 222 -8.83 -33.53 -15.40
C SER A 222 -8.09 -32.23 -15.07
N GLN A 223 -7.50 -32.10 -13.88
CA GLN A 223 -6.68 -30.93 -13.57
C GLN A 223 -5.60 -30.73 -14.65
N LEU A 224 -5.35 -29.47 -15.03
CA LEU A 224 -4.23 -29.16 -15.92
C LEU A 224 -2.90 -29.56 -15.25
N PRO A 225 -1.88 -29.95 -16.03
CA PRO A 225 -0.56 -30.25 -15.48
C PRO A 225 0.02 -29.00 -14.81
N ASN A 226 0.72 -29.19 -13.68
CA ASN A 226 1.37 -28.08 -12.99
C ASN A 226 2.41 -27.45 -13.92
N ILE A 227 2.48 -26.12 -13.93
CA ILE A 227 3.46 -25.38 -14.73
C ILE A 227 4.79 -25.44 -13.97
N SER A 228 5.80 -26.04 -14.58
CA SER A 228 7.11 -26.27 -13.95
C SER A 228 8.24 -25.46 -14.57
N LYS A 229 7.92 -24.58 -15.54
CA LYS A 229 8.88 -23.71 -16.23
C LYS A 229 8.28 -22.32 -16.47
N PRO A 230 9.11 -21.28 -16.63
CA PRO A 230 8.62 -19.92 -16.84
C PRO A 230 7.77 -19.84 -18.10
N VAL A 231 6.58 -19.26 -17.99
CA VAL A 231 5.62 -19.16 -19.10
C VAL A 231 4.90 -17.82 -19.07
N ILE A 232 4.56 -17.30 -20.25
CA ILE A 232 3.62 -16.18 -20.38
C ILE A 232 2.34 -16.72 -21.00
N ILE A 233 1.30 -16.95 -20.20
CA ILE A 233 -0.04 -17.29 -20.70
C ILE A 233 -0.79 -15.99 -20.92
N ASP A 234 -1.05 -15.67 -22.19
CA ASP A 234 -1.70 -14.41 -22.55
C ASP A 234 -2.94 -14.65 -23.42
N ALA A 235 -4.07 -14.82 -22.74
CA ALA A 235 -5.38 -14.99 -23.38
C ALA A 235 -5.92 -13.71 -24.03
N THR A 236 -5.24 -12.56 -23.89
CA THR A 236 -5.62 -11.32 -24.60
C THR A 236 -5.22 -11.35 -26.08
N THR A 237 -4.42 -12.34 -26.48
CA THR A 237 -3.98 -12.54 -27.87
C THR A 237 -5.06 -13.10 -28.78
N ASP A 238 -6.10 -13.72 -28.21
CA ASP A 238 -7.24 -14.22 -28.96
C ASP A 238 -8.11 -13.06 -29.48
N ASP A 239 -8.70 -13.22 -30.66
CA ASP A 239 -9.56 -12.19 -31.26
C ASP A 239 -10.85 -11.95 -30.45
N SER A 240 -11.31 -12.96 -29.69
CA SER A 240 -12.46 -12.86 -28.79
C SER A 240 -12.25 -11.85 -27.67
N PHE A 241 -11.01 -11.55 -27.26
CA PHE A 241 -10.72 -10.53 -26.24
C PHE A 241 -11.14 -9.14 -26.72
N ALA A 242 -10.72 -8.76 -27.92
CA ALA A 242 -11.09 -7.49 -28.53
C ALA A 242 -12.60 -7.45 -28.84
N ALA A 243 -13.16 -8.55 -29.35
CA ALA A 243 -14.60 -8.65 -29.63
C ALA A 243 -15.47 -8.55 -28.37
N ASN A 244 -14.95 -8.99 -27.22
CA ASN A 244 -15.60 -8.89 -25.92
C ASN A 244 -15.33 -7.52 -25.22
N GLY A 245 -14.89 -6.50 -25.96
CA GLY A 245 -14.66 -5.16 -25.43
C GLY A 245 -13.41 -5.05 -24.56
N ASN A 246 -12.33 -5.75 -24.94
CA ASN A 246 -11.08 -5.85 -24.19
C ASN A 246 -11.27 -6.46 -22.79
N ARG A 247 -12.11 -7.50 -22.71
CA ARG A 247 -12.37 -8.28 -21.49
C ARG A 247 -12.02 -9.74 -21.70
N PRO A 248 -11.61 -10.47 -20.65
CA PRO A 248 -11.36 -11.91 -20.72
C PRO A 248 -12.47 -12.69 -21.44
N ALA A 249 -12.10 -13.47 -22.44
CA ALA A 249 -13.04 -14.25 -23.27
C ALA A 249 -12.64 -15.73 -23.43
N ILE A 250 -11.43 -16.10 -22.98
CA ILE A 250 -11.02 -17.49 -22.83
C ILE A 250 -11.41 -17.96 -21.42
N VAL A 251 -12.37 -18.88 -21.34
CA VAL A 251 -12.88 -19.47 -20.11
C VAL A 251 -12.21 -20.81 -19.85
N LEU A 252 -11.38 -20.89 -18.82
CA LEU A 252 -10.89 -22.12 -18.22
C LEU A 252 -11.93 -22.62 -17.20
N ASN A 253 -12.75 -23.57 -17.63
CA ASN A 253 -13.76 -24.22 -16.80
C ASN A 253 -13.17 -25.50 -16.19
N VAL A 254 -12.82 -25.46 -14.90
CA VAL A 254 -12.27 -26.60 -14.14
C VAL A 254 -13.32 -27.68 -13.86
N ASN A 255 -14.57 -27.43 -14.26
CA ASN A 255 -15.63 -28.44 -14.35
C ASN A 255 -16.03 -29.08 -13.01
N GLY A 256 -15.77 -28.41 -11.89
CA GLY A 256 -16.14 -28.89 -10.56
C GLY A 256 -15.39 -30.18 -10.14
N LEU A 257 -14.24 -30.45 -10.74
CA LEU A 257 -13.39 -31.59 -10.39
C LEU A 257 -12.95 -31.50 -8.92
N ALA A 258 -13.02 -32.61 -8.18
CA ALA A 258 -12.71 -32.61 -6.75
C ALA A 258 -11.24 -32.24 -6.46
N ASN A 259 -11.03 -31.44 -5.41
CA ASN A 259 -9.72 -30.91 -4.97
C ASN A 259 -8.86 -30.36 -6.12
N SER A 260 -9.50 -29.74 -7.11
CA SER A 260 -8.81 -29.29 -8.31
C SER A 260 -8.59 -27.79 -8.31
N THR A 261 -7.35 -27.40 -8.61
CA THR A 261 -6.90 -26.03 -8.81
C THR A 261 -6.94 -25.65 -10.30
N GLY A 262 -7.25 -24.40 -10.63
CA GLY A 262 -7.25 -23.92 -12.02
C GLY A 262 -5.86 -23.97 -12.66
N LEU A 263 -4.90 -23.23 -12.09
CA LEU A 263 -3.50 -23.24 -12.52
C LEU A 263 -2.55 -23.30 -11.31
N ILE A 264 -1.49 -24.10 -11.41
CA ILE A 264 -0.45 -24.23 -10.38
C ILE A 264 0.91 -23.83 -10.98
N LEU A 265 1.56 -22.82 -10.39
CA LEU A 265 2.94 -22.43 -10.68
C LEU A 265 3.88 -23.08 -9.67
N GLU A 266 4.65 -24.08 -10.11
CA GLU A 266 5.65 -24.79 -9.29
C GLU A 266 6.98 -24.04 -9.23
N GLY A 267 7.95 -24.56 -8.47
CA GLY A 267 9.23 -23.90 -8.23
C GLY A 267 10.02 -23.50 -9.47
N GLY A 268 9.94 -24.30 -10.54
CA GLY A 268 10.61 -23.97 -11.80
C GLY A 268 9.88 -22.90 -12.64
N ALA A 269 8.67 -22.48 -12.25
CA ALA A 269 7.85 -21.53 -13.00
C ALA A 269 8.11 -20.05 -12.65
N SER A 270 9.16 -19.74 -11.88
CA SER A 270 9.46 -18.36 -11.48
C SER A 270 9.53 -17.40 -12.69
N GLY A 271 8.99 -16.20 -12.53
CA GLY A 271 8.92 -15.19 -13.60
C GLY A 271 7.77 -15.39 -14.60
N SER A 272 6.80 -16.26 -14.30
CA SER A 272 5.65 -16.48 -15.18
C SER A 272 4.65 -15.32 -15.16
N THR A 273 3.89 -15.18 -16.24
CA THR A 273 2.76 -14.25 -16.33
C THR A 273 1.50 -15.01 -16.71
N ILE A 274 0.39 -14.77 -16.01
CA ILE A 274 -0.93 -15.29 -16.35
C ILE A 274 -1.86 -14.09 -16.56
N ARG A 275 -2.42 -13.97 -17.77
CA ARG A 275 -3.27 -12.84 -18.14
C ARG A 275 -4.47 -13.21 -19.02
N GLY A 276 -5.58 -12.51 -18.78
CA GLY A 276 -6.73 -12.44 -19.68
C GLY A 276 -7.66 -13.64 -19.63
N LEU A 277 -7.53 -14.51 -18.62
CA LEU A 277 -8.36 -15.70 -18.47
C LEU A 277 -9.60 -15.42 -17.63
N VAL A 278 -10.70 -16.12 -17.92
CA VAL A 278 -11.76 -16.40 -16.96
C VAL A 278 -11.50 -17.79 -16.38
N ILE A 279 -11.25 -17.92 -15.07
CA ILE A 279 -11.01 -19.21 -14.39
C ILE A 279 -12.18 -19.50 -13.46
N THR A 280 -12.91 -20.58 -13.69
CA THR A 280 -14.16 -20.86 -12.96
C THR A 280 -14.34 -22.34 -12.61
N ASN A 281 -15.26 -22.63 -11.70
CA ASN A 281 -15.63 -23.98 -11.23
C ASN A 281 -14.46 -24.84 -10.70
N PHE A 282 -13.41 -24.23 -10.16
CA PHE A 282 -12.39 -24.92 -9.38
C PHE A 282 -12.93 -25.27 -7.99
N THR A 283 -12.48 -26.33 -7.33
CA THR A 283 -12.97 -26.67 -5.98
C THR A 283 -11.98 -26.37 -4.86
N ASP A 284 -10.75 -25.99 -5.21
CA ASP A 284 -9.66 -25.71 -4.27
C ASP A 284 -9.13 -24.28 -4.42
N VAL A 285 -8.31 -24.02 -5.44
CA VAL A 285 -7.76 -22.68 -5.71
C VAL A 285 -7.96 -22.29 -7.17
N GLY A 286 -8.22 -21.01 -7.45
CA GLY A 286 -8.20 -20.51 -8.83
C GLY A 286 -6.79 -20.55 -9.43
N ILE A 287 -5.84 -19.89 -8.76
CA ILE A 287 -4.41 -19.92 -9.10
C ILE A 287 -3.56 -20.12 -7.84
N LEU A 288 -2.69 -21.13 -7.84
CA LEU A 288 -1.73 -21.39 -6.77
C LEU A 288 -0.30 -21.04 -7.24
N ILE A 289 0.38 -20.17 -6.49
CA ILE A 289 1.82 -19.89 -6.65
C ILE A 289 2.56 -20.59 -5.51
N HIS A 290 3.28 -21.66 -5.84
CA HIS A 290 3.99 -22.48 -4.85
C HIS A 290 5.14 -21.72 -4.17
N SER A 291 5.59 -22.21 -3.01
CA SER A 291 6.57 -21.55 -2.12
C SER A 291 7.93 -21.24 -2.73
N THR A 292 8.27 -21.93 -3.82
CA THR A 292 9.53 -21.77 -4.55
C THR A 292 9.36 -21.08 -5.90
N SER A 293 8.14 -20.64 -6.24
CA SER A 293 7.81 -19.92 -7.47
C SER A 293 7.74 -18.42 -7.19
N ASN A 294 8.71 -17.67 -7.72
CA ASN A 294 8.93 -16.28 -7.37
C ASN A 294 8.77 -15.35 -8.58
N GLY A 295 8.50 -14.07 -8.34
CA GLY A 295 8.55 -13.06 -9.39
C GLY A 295 7.44 -13.19 -10.44
N ASN A 296 6.34 -13.87 -10.12
CA ASN A 296 5.24 -14.08 -11.06
C ASN A 296 4.29 -12.88 -11.13
N THR A 297 3.62 -12.71 -12.26
CA THR A 297 2.60 -11.67 -12.47
C THR A 297 1.25 -12.30 -12.83
N ILE A 298 0.24 -12.02 -12.01
CA ILE A 298 -1.15 -12.43 -12.28
C ILE A 298 -1.94 -11.15 -12.54
N ALA A 299 -2.40 -10.94 -13.78
CA ALA A 299 -2.96 -9.65 -14.19
C ALA A 299 -4.16 -9.81 -15.14
N GLY A 300 -5.20 -8.98 -14.98
CA GLY A 300 -6.31 -8.91 -15.93
C GLY A 300 -7.16 -10.18 -16.04
N ASN A 301 -7.18 -11.03 -15.00
CA ASN A 301 -7.96 -12.26 -14.99
C ASN A 301 -9.29 -12.10 -14.25
N TYR A 302 -10.33 -12.82 -14.67
CA TYR A 302 -11.57 -13.01 -13.92
C TYR A 302 -11.55 -14.38 -13.26
N ILE A 303 -11.66 -14.45 -11.94
CA ILE A 303 -11.47 -15.69 -11.18
C ILE A 303 -12.68 -15.93 -10.28
N GLY A 304 -13.27 -17.12 -10.38
CA GLY A 304 -14.38 -17.56 -9.55
C GLY A 304 -15.74 -17.36 -10.21
N GLY A 305 -16.67 -16.76 -9.47
CA GLY A 305 -18.09 -16.56 -9.82
C GLY A 305 -18.33 -15.41 -10.76
N LEU A 306 -17.60 -15.39 -11.88
CA LEU A 306 -17.67 -14.35 -12.90
C LEU A 306 -17.86 -15.00 -14.27
N ASN A 307 -18.73 -14.44 -15.09
CA ASN A 307 -18.78 -14.77 -16.52
C ASN A 307 -17.80 -13.88 -17.32
N ALA A 308 -17.65 -14.15 -18.62
CA ALA A 308 -16.79 -13.37 -19.51
C ALA A 308 -17.21 -11.89 -19.69
N ASN A 309 -18.45 -11.53 -19.34
CA ASN A 309 -18.87 -10.13 -19.29
C ASN A 309 -18.40 -9.41 -18.01
N GLY A 310 -17.86 -10.15 -17.05
CA GLY A 310 -17.46 -9.65 -15.74
C GLY A 310 -18.64 -9.50 -14.77
N ASN A 311 -19.79 -10.09 -15.07
CA ASN A 311 -20.92 -10.11 -14.14
C ASN A 311 -20.80 -11.29 -13.17
N LEU A 312 -21.28 -11.06 -11.95
CA LEU A 312 -21.40 -12.09 -10.92
C LEU A 312 -22.37 -13.19 -11.37
N VAL A 313 -21.96 -14.45 -11.22
CA VAL A 313 -22.75 -15.64 -11.53
C VAL A 313 -22.55 -16.73 -10.48
N ALA A 314 -23.53 -17.63 -10.33
CA ALA A 314 -23.37 -18.81 -9.48
C ALA A 314 -22.30 -19.75 -10.05
N THR A 315 -21.48 -20.34 -9.19
CA THR A 315 -20.37 -21.21 -9.57
C THR A 315 -20.04 -22.20 -8.44
N ASN A 316 -19.36 -23.29 -8.81
CA ASN A 316 -18.72 -24.21 -7.87
C ASN A 316 -17.30 -23.78 -7.48
N ALA A 317 -16.87 -22.56 -7.84
CA ALA A 317 -15.55 -22.00 -7.50
C ALA A 317 -15.32 -21.87 -5.99
N SER A 318 -15.05 -22.97 -5.30
CA SER A 318 -15.01 -23.05 -3.84
C SER A 318 -13.59 -22.85 -3.29
N GLN A 319 -13.51 -22.51 -2.00
CA GLN A 319 -12.28 -22.22 -1.24
C GLN A 319 -11.57 -20.90 -1.60
N GLU A 320 -10.58 -20.85 -2.48
CA GLU A 320 -9.69 -19.67 -2.59
C GLU A 320 -9.51 -19.16 -4.02
N GLY A 321 -9.44 -17.83 -4.20
CA GLY A 321 -9.21 -17.23 -5.51
C GLY A 321 -7.77 -17.39 -5.98
N ILE A 322 -6.84 -16.76 -5.26
CA ILE A 322 -5.40 -16.85 -5.52
C ILE A 322 -4.64 -17.12 -4.22
N VAL A 323 -3.78 -18.13 -4.23
CA VAL A 323 -2.84 -18.43 -3.14
C VAL A 323 -1.42 -18.10 -3.55
N VAL A 324 -0.71 -17.34 -2.70
CA VAL A 324 0.67 -16.92 -2.92
C VAL A 324 1.54 -17.41 -1.78
N MET A 325 2.37 -18.42 -2.06
CA MET A 325 3.34 -18.97 -1.12
C MET A 325 4.77 -18.53 -1.43
N GLY A 326 5.08 -18.16 -2.67
CA GLY A 326 6.40 -17.68 -3.07
C GLY A 326 6.61 -16.17 -2.89
N SER A 327 7.82 -15.70 -3.17
CA SER A 327 8.25 -14.31 -2.99
C SER A 327 8.13 -13.45 -4.26
N ASN A 328 8.07 -12.13 -4.05
CA ASN A 328 8.16 -11.10 -5.09
C ASN A 328 7.11 -11.23 -6.21
N ASN A 329 5.95 -11.82 -5.92
CA ASN A 329 4.87 -11.95 -6.88
C ASN A 329 4.00 -10.68 -6.89
N THR A 330 3.47 -10.36 -8.07
CA THR A 330 2.53 -9.25 -8.27
C THR A 330 1.17 -9.79 -8.68
N ILE A 331 0.16 -9.49 -7.87
CA ILE A 331 -1.25 -9.80 -8.13
C ILE A 331 -1.95 -8.47 -8.45
N GLY A 332 -2.21 -8.26 -9.75
CA GLY A 332 -2.86 -7.07 -10.29
C GLY A 332 -1.87 -5.99 -10.75
N GLY A 333 -2.31 -4.74 -10.76
CA GLY A 333 -1.53 -3.58 -11.20
C GLY A 333 -2.37 -2.30 -11.19
N GLY A 334 -1.73 -1.12 -11.23
CA GLY A 334 -2.44 0.17 -11.21
C GLY A 334 -3.21 0.49 -12.49
N ALA A 335 -2.87 -0.17 -13.62
CA ALA A 335 -3.59 -0.01 -14.87
C ALA A 335 -4.90 -0.83 -14.88
N THR A 336 -5.94 -0.32 -15.53
CA THR A 336 -7.23 -1.03 -15.65
C THR A 336 -7.10 -2.40 -16.33
N ALA A 337 -6.16 -2.56 -17.27
CA ALA A 337 -5.91 -3.83 -17.95
C ALA A 337 -5.23 -4.89 -17.06
N ASP A 338 -4.55 -4.48 -15.97
CA ASP A 338 -3.88 -5.41 -15.07
C ASP A 338 -4.78 -5.87 -13.91
N ARG A 339 -5.94 -5.24 -13.73
CA ARG A 339 -6.90 -5.54 -12.67
C ARG A 339 -7.45 -6.96 -12.77
N ASN A 340 -7.14 -7.80 -11.79
CA ASN A 340 -7.89 -9.02 -11.61
C ASN A 340 -9.24 -8.73 -10.95
N VAL A 341 -10.26 -9.51 -11.30
CA VAL A 341 -11.56 -9.53 -10.65
C VAL A 341 -11.72 -10.92 -10.04
N ILE A 342 -11.79 -11.00 -8.71
CA ILE A 342 -11.60 -12.25 -7.95
C ILE A 342 -12.79 -12.43 -7.01
N THR A 343 -13.68 -13.36 -7.34
CA THR A 343 -14.89 -13.62 -6.57
C THR A 343 -15.08 -15.13 -6.36
N PRO A 344 -14.24 -15.77 -5.52
CA PRO A 344 -14.48 -17.16 -5.14
C PRO A 344 -15.72 -17.25 -4.24
N ASN A 345 -16.24 -18.47 -4.11
CA ASN A 345 -17.37 -18.83 -3.26
C ASN A 345 -16.85 -19.66 -2.07
N GLY A 346 -16.09 -19.02 -1.18
CA GLY A 346 -15.34 -19.75 -0.17
C GLY A 346 -14.67 -18.88 0.88
N GLN A 347 -13.40 -19.21 1.16
CA GLN A 347 -12.62 -18.69 2.26
C GLN A 347 -11.95 -17.36 1.91
N PHE A 348 -11.07 -17.32 0.89
CA PHE A 348 -10.19 -16.16 0.66
C PHE A 348 -10.19 -15.71 -0.79
N GLY A 349 -10.26 -14.40 -1.04
CA GLY A 349 -10.06 -13.82 -2.38
C GLY A 349 -8.60 -13.97 -2.80
N VAL A 350 -7.69 -13.35 -2.04
CA VAL A 350 -6.24 -13.51 -2.17
C VAL A 350 -5.64 -13.89 -0.82
N HIS A 351 -4.85 -14.97 -0.77
CA HIS A 351 -4.21 -15.46 0.44
C HIS A 351 -2.68 -15.52 0.24
N VAL A 352 -1.97 -14.62 0.90
CA VAL A 352 -0.51 -14.59 0.96
C VAL A 352 -0.07 -15.28 2.24
N SER A 353 0.65 -16.39 2.11
CA SER A 353 0.85 -17.32 3.23
C SER A 353 2.24 -17.92 3.19
N GLN A 354 2.78 -18.26 4.36
CA GLN A 354 4.09 -18.89 4.61
C GLN A 354 5.26 -17.91 4.72
N THR A 355 6.29 -18.35 5.44
CA THR A 355 7.56 -17.65 5.65
C THR A 355 8.30 -17.33 4.35
N THR A 356 8.02 -18.06 3.27
CA THR A 356 8.62 -17.87 1.95
C THR A 356 7.90 -16.83 1.09
N ALA A 357 6.75 -16.32 1.54
CA ALA A 357 5.96 -15.33 0.82
C ALA A 357 6.40 -13.89 1.16
N ILE A 358 7.62 -13.54 0.74
CA ILE A 358 8.25 -12.25 1.06
C ILE A 358 8.12 -11.27 -0.11
N GLY A 359 7.79 -10.00 0.19
CA GLY A 359 7.86 -8.92 -0.81
C GLY A 359 6.77 -8.98 -1.89
N ASN A 360 5.62 -9.58 -1.58
CA ASN A 360 4.50 -9.71 -2.52
C ASN A 360 3.70 -8.40 -2.63
N ALA A 361 3.11 -8.14 -3.80
CA ALA A 361 2.24 -6.99 -4.04
C ALA A 361 0.85 -7.45 -4.49
N VAL A 362 -0.18 -7.07 -3.76
CA VAL A 362 -1.59 -7.30 -4.12
C VAL A 362 -2.23 -5.94 -4.35
N ARG A 363 -2.34 -5.50 -5.61
CA ARG A 363 -2.71 -4.11 -5.95
C ARG A 363 -3.69 -4.03 -7.11
N GLY A 364 -4.59 -3.06 -7.03
CA GLY A 364 -5.52 -2.69 -8.09
C GLY A 364 -6.56 -3.75 -8.46
N ASN A 365 -6.78 -4.75 -7.59
CA ASN A 365 -7.74 -5.83 -7.84
C ASN A 365 -9.14 -5.46 -7.36
N PHE A 366 -10.15 -6.07 -7.99
CA PHE A 366 -11.53 -6.08 -7.52
C PHE A 366 -11.84 -7.44 -6.91
N ILE A 367 -12.22 -7.48 -5.63
CA ILE A 367 -12.38 -8.73 -4.88
C ILE A 367 -13.79 -8.79 -4.30
N GLY A 368 -14.48 -9.88 -4.58
CA GLY A 368 -15.89 -10.08 -4.20
C GLY A 368 -16.83 -9.06 -4.83
N THR A 369 -16.50 -8.58 -6.03
CA THR A 369 -17.33 -7.66 -6.81
C THR A 369 -17.41 -8.11 -8.27
N ASP A 370 -18.29 -7.49 -9.05
CA ASP A 370 -18.28 -7.58 -10.51
C ASP A 370 -17.10 -6.79 -11.11
N ALA A 371 -16.87 -6.91 -12.41
CA ALA A 371 -15.76 -6.22 -13.08
C ALA A 371 -15.87 -4.69 -13.09
N SER A 372 -17.06 -4.13 -12.83
CA SER A 372 -17.23 -2.70 -12.64
C SER A 372 -16.80 -2.22 -11.24
N GLY A 373 -16.71 -3.13 -10.27
CA GLY A 373 -16.42 -2.81 -8.87
C GLY A 373 -17.56 -2.05 -8.20
N THR A 374 -18.78 -2.16 -8.72
CA THR A 374 -19.98 -1.46 -8.21
C THR A 374 -21.05 -2.40 -7.67
N VAL A 375 -20.98 -3.69 -8.00
CA VAL A 375 -21.89 -4.72 -7.49
C VAL A 375 -21.09 -5.68 -6.61
N ALA A 376 -21.50 -5.81 -5.34
CA ALA A 376 -20.90 -6.74 -4.39
C ALA A 376 -21.46 -8.17 -4.55
N THR A 377 -20.64 -9.17 -4.23
CA THR A 377 -21.04 -10.57 -4.17
C THR A 377 -22.11 -10.79 -3.10
N THR A 378 -23.03 -11.70 -3.39
CA THR A 378 -23.97 -12.28 -2.40
C THR A 378 -23.60 -13.72 -2.04
N GLN A 379 -22.48 -14.22 -2.56
CA GLN A 379 -21.94 -15.54 -2.25
C GLN A 379 -20.90 -15.42 -1.12
N PRO A 380 -20.80 -16.42 -0.23
CA PRO A 380 -19.82 -16.42 0.85
C PRO A 380 -18.39 -16.11 0.41
N LEU A 381 -17.78 -15.15 1.12
CA LEU A 381 -16.37 -14.82 1.01
C LEU A 381 -15.88 -14.42 2.41
N ALA A 382 -15.17 -15.31 3.09
CA ALA A 382 -14.80 -15.07 4.50
C ALA A 382 -13.75 -13.96 4.65
N VAL A 383 -12.73 -13.90 3.79
CA VAL A 383 -11.79 -12.76 3.77
C VAL A 383 -11.51 -12.32 2.34
N GLY A 384 -11.52 -11.02 2.09
CA GLY A 384 -11.11 -10.47 0.78
C GLY A 384 -9.63 -10.74 0.51
N ILE A 385 -8.76 -10.19 1.35
CA ILE A 385 -7.30 -10.40 1.28
C ILE A 385 -6.77 -10.83 2.66
N ARG A 386 -6.02 -11.94 2.70
CA ARG A 386 -5.37 -12.43 3.91
C ARG A 386 -3.85 -12.47 3.74
N VAL A 387 -3.12 -11.88 4.69
CA VAL A 387 -1.66 -12.02 4.83
C VAL A 387 -1.40 -12.77 6.14
N ALA A 388 -0.77 -13.94 6.06
CA ALA A 388 -0.66 -14.83 7.21
C ALA A 388 0.58 -15.71 7.23
N ASN A 389 0.75 -16.44 8.34
CA ASN A 389 1.75 -17.50 8.51
C ASN A 389 3.17 -17.01 8.18
N ASP A 390 3.61 -15.95 8.85
CA ASP A 390 4.93 -15.33 8.69
C ASP A 390 5.23 -14.69 7.33
N ALA A 391 4.24 -14.52 6.45
CA ALA A 391 4.40 -13.72 5.24
C ALA A 391 4.82 -12.28 5.60
N ALA A 392 5.83 -11.75 4.91
CA ALA A 392 6.50 -10.50 5.28
C ALA A 392 6.68 -9.57 4.08
N GLY A 393 6.77 -8.27 4.32
CA GLY A 393 6.99 -7.29 3.24
C GLY A 393 5.85 -7.24 2.21
N THR A 394 4.65 -7.75 2.54
CA THR A 394 3.53 -7.74 1.61
C THR A 394 2.89 -6.35 1.57
N THR A 395 2.74 -5.81 0.37
CA THR A 395 1.99 -4.58 0.13
C THR A 395 0.60 -4.93 -0.38
N VAL A 396 -0.43 -4.64 0.41
CA VAL A 396 -1.84 -4.73 0.02
C VAL A 396 -2.31 -3.33 -0.37
N GLY A 397 -2.49 -3.12 -1.67
CA GLY A 397 -2.85 -1.85 -2.30
C GLY A 397 -1.63 -1.04 -2.75
N GLY A 398 -1.64 0.27 -2.55
CA GLY A 398 -0.53 1.17 -2.90
C GLY A 398 -0.94 2.65 -2.91
N VAL A 399 0.05 3.53 -3.15
CA VAL A 399 -0.16 4.99 -3.21
C VAL A 399 -0.51 5.51 -4.61
N GLY A 400 -0.24 4.73 -5.66
CA GLY A 400 -0.50 5.12 -7.03
C GLY A 400 -2.00 5.13 -7.34
N ALA A 401 -2.41 5.97 -8.30
CA ALA A 401 -3.76 5.93 -8.83
C ALA A 401 -4.04 4.54 -9.40
N GLY A 402 -5.11 3.89 -8.92
CA GLY A 402 -5.50 2.54 -9.33
C GLY A 402 -4.80 1.40 -8.57
N ASP A 403 -3.82 1.67 -7.70
CA ASP A 403 -3.16 0.62 -6.90
C ASP A 403 -4.04 0.08 -5.76
N GLY A 404 -5.03 0.85 -5.31
CA GLY A 404 -5.96 0.44 -4.26
C GLY A 404 -6.88 -0.70 -4.68
N ASN A 405 -7.00 -1.75 -3.87
CA ASN A 405 -7.96 -2.82 -4.14
C ASN A 405 -9.38 -2.38 -3.76
N VAL A 406 -10.41 -2.83 -4.51
CA VAL A 406 -11.83 -2.68 -4.16
C VAL A 406 -12.34 -4.01 -3.63
N ILE A 407 -12.83 -4.03 -2.40
CA ILE A 407 -13.10 -5.25 -1.66
C ILE A 407 -14.52 -5.22 -1.11
N ALA A 408 -15.28 -6.28 -1.41
CA ALA A 408 -16.51 -6.61 -0.71
C ALA A 408 -16.48 -8.07 -0.30
N THR A 409 -16.96 -8.36 0.90
CA THR A 409 -17.17 -9.72 1.40
C THR A 409 -18.63 -9.93 1.77
N TYR A 410 -18.99 -11.20 1.98
CA TYR A 410 -20.34 -11.62 2.33
C TYR A 410 -20.29 -12.80 3.31
N GLY A 411 -21.09 -12.74 4.37
CA GLY A 411 -21.19 -13.79 5.38
C GLY A 411 -20.76 -13.32 6.78
N ALA A 412 -21.27 -13.99 7.80
CA ALA A 412 -20.94 -13.72 9.20
C ALA A 412 -19.45 -13.98 9.48
N GLY A 413 -18.83 -13.13 10.31
CA GLY A 413 -17.41 -13.22 10.61
C GLY A 413 -16.49 -12.77 9.47
N SER A 414 -17.02 -12.27 8.35
CA SER A 414 -16.19 -11.94 7.20
C SER A 414 -15.34 -10.68 7.43
N VAL A 415 -14.18 -10.62 6.80
CA VAL A 415 -13.20 -9.54 6.96
C VAL A 415 -12.76 -9.01 5.59
N GLY A 416 -12.72 -7.70 5.39
CA GLY A 416 -12.22 -7.16 4.12
C GLY A 416 -10.74 -7.50 3.90
N ILE A 417 -9.88 -7.05 4.80
CA ILE A 417 -8.43 -7.34 4.79
C ILE A 417 -8.01 -7.86 6.17
N GLN A 418 -7.34 -9.01 6.22
CA GLN A 418 -6.85 -9.61 7.45
C GLN A 418 -5.33 -9.80 7.41
N VAL A 419 -4.61 -9.22 8.37
CA VAL A 419 -3.19 -9.47 8.62
C VAL A 419 -3.07 -10.23 9.93
N ILE A 420 -2.77 -11.53 9.87
CA ILE A 420 -2.88 -12.45 11.02
C ILE A 420 -1.69 -13.39 11.11
N LEU A 421 -1.00 -13.42 12.26
CA LEU A 421 0.22 -14.20 12.45
C LEU A 421 1.24 -13.97 11.32
N ALA A 422 1.28 -12.74 10.77
CA ALA A 422 2.16 -12.39 9.68
C ALA A 422 3.53 -11.92 10.19
N GLY A 423 4.52 -11.94 9.31
CA GLY A 423 5.85 -11.40 9.57
C GLY A 423 5.87 -9.87 9.54
N SER A 424 7.07 -9.31 9.49
CA SER A 424 7.29 -7.87 9.55
C SER A 424 7.07 -7.14 8.21
N ASN A 425 7.05 -5.80 8.27
CA ASN A 425 7.06 -4.90 7.11
C ASN A 425 5.84 -5.04 6.18
N ASN A 426 4.71 -5.52 6.70
CA ASN A 426 3.48 -5.58 5.92
C ASN A 426 2.78 -4.22 5.89
N MET A 427 2.27 -3.85 4.71
CA MET A 427 1.61 -2.57 4.48
C MET A 427 0.20 -2.79 3.90
N VAL A 428 -0.79 -2.11 4.46
CA VAL A 428 -2.16 -2.07 3.95
C VAL A 428 -2.46 -0.62 3.59
N GLN A 429 -2.45 -0.30 2.30
CA GLN A 429 -2.48 1.09 1.85
C GLN A 429 -3.43 1.37 0.69
N GLY A 430 -4.22 2.44 0.78
CA GLY A 430 -5.01 2.93 -0.34
C GLY A 430 -6.19 2.04 -0.75
N ASN A 431 -6.57 1.05 0.06
CA ASN A 431 -7.64 0.11 -0.29
C ASN A 431 -9.03 0.69 -0.02
N ARG A 432 -10.03 0.14 -0.71
CA ARG A 432 -11.45 0.45 -0.55
C ARG A 432 -12.17 -0.80 -0.08
N VAL A 433 -12.61 -0.81 1.18
CA VAL A 433 -13.34 -1.93 1.79
C VAL A 433 -14.78 -1.52 2.03
N GLY A 434 -15.73 -2.20 1.38
CA GLY A 434 -17.14 -1.79 1.37
C GLY A 434 -17.41 -0.51 0.58
N VAL A 435 -16.44 -0.02 -0.20
CA VAL A 435 -16.56 1.18 -1.04
C VAL A 435 -16.29 0.79 -2.49
N SER A 436 -17.14 1.23 -3.40
CA SER A 436 -17.08 0.89 -4.82
C SER A 436 -15.95 1.63 -5.54
N ALA A 437 -15.62 1.15 -6.73
CA ALA A 437 -14.72 1.85 -7.64
C ALA A 437 -15.23 3.25 -8.00
N ALA A 438 -16.56 3.43 -8.05
CA ALA A 438 -17.23 4.70 -8.26
C ALA A 438 -17.37 5.57 -6.98
N ALA A 439 -16.67 5.20 -5.90
CA ALA A 439 -16.66 5.93 -4.63
C ALA A 439 -18.03 6.02 -3.90
N GLY A 440 -18.89 5.03 -4.08
CA GLY A 440 -20.13 4.85 -3.32
C GLY A 440 -20.05 3.66 -2.34
N LYS A 441 -20.98 3.56 -1.39
CA LYS A 441 -21.05 2.41 -0.47
C LYS A 441 -21.48 1.14 -1.22
N LEU A 442 -20.76 0.04 -1.04
CA LEU A 442 -21.13 -1.30 -1.50
C LEU A 442 -21.99 -2.02 -0.45
N ASN A 443 -22.83 -2.94 -0.91
CA ASN A 443 -23.56 -3.87 -0.03
C ASN A 443 -22.64 -5.01 0.45
N SER A 444 -21.53 -4.68 1.10
CA SER A 444 -20.64 -5.66 1.73
C SER A 444 -21.11 -5.98 3.15
N GLN A 445 -20.97 -7.23 3.57
CA GLN A 445 -21.34 -7.71 4.91
C GLN A 445 -20.13 -8.11 5.76
N HIS A 446 -18.96 -7.48 5.56
CA HIS A 446 -17.82 -7.69 6.45
C HIS A 446 -18.20 -7.31 7.89
N GLU A 447 -17.84 -8.15 8.86
CA GLU A 447 -17.88 -7.79 10.26
C GLU A 447 -16.76 -6.79 10.58
N ARG A 448 -15.58 -6.97 9.96
CA ARG A 448 -14.41 -6.11 10.16
C ARG A 448 -13.89 -5.63 8.81
N GLY A 449 -13.73 -4.33 8.62
CA GLY A 449 -13.17 -3.81 7.37
C GLY A 449 -11.72 -4.24 7.21
N ILE A 450 -10.87 -3.85 8.17
CA ILE A 450 -9.47 -4.28 8.26
C ILE A 450 -9.22 -4.86 9.65
N GLN A 451 -8.63 -6.05 9.72
CA GLN A 451 -8.26 -6.70 10.97
C GLN A 451 -6.75 -6.93 11.05
N LEU A 452 -6.16 -6.49 12.15
CA LEU A 452 -4.78 -6.79 12.54
C LEU A 452 -4.79 -7.76 13.72
N GLN A 453 -4.15 -8.91 13.56
CA GLN A 453 -3.91 -9.93 14.58
C GLN A 453 -2.53 -10.54 14.32
N SER A 454 -1.54 -9.67 14.09
CA SER A 454 -0.19 -10.09 13.70
C SER A 454 0.68 -10.36 14.92
N GLN A 455 1.88 -10.92 14.69
CA GLN A 455 2.94 -10.89 15.69
C GLN A 455 3.30 -9.43 16.03
N ASP A 456 4.05 -9.18 17.11
CA ASP A 456 4.52 -7.84 17.54
C ASP A 456 5.54 -7.23 16.55
N THR A 457 5.14 -7.12 15.30
CA THR A 457 5.83 -6.48 14.18
C THR A 457 4.93 -5.37 13.65
N THR A 458 5.53 -4.27 13.21
CA THR A 458 4.75 -3.12 12.74
C THR A 458 4.06 -3.43 11.41
N VAL A 459 2.74 -3.33 11.42
CA VAL A 459 1.91 -3.23 10.22
C VAL A 459 1.52 -1.76 10.04
N ILE A 460 1.69 -1.23 8.83
CA ILE A 460 1.29 0.13 8.50
C ILE A 460 -0.04 0.09 7.74
N VAL A 461 -1.08 0.67 8.30
CA VAL A 461 -2.40 0.82 7.70
C VAL A 461 -2.62 2.29 7.36
N SER A 462 -2.60 2.63 6.07
CA SER A 462 -2.71 4.04 5.67
C SER A 462 -3.56 4.33 4.44
N GLY A 463 -4.26 5.46 4.43
CA GLY A 463 -5.00 5.90 3.25
C GLY A 463 -6.14 4.96 2.81
N ASN A 464 -6.58 4.04 3.66
CA ASN A 464 -7.66 3.11 3.32
C ASN A 464 -9.02 3.77 3.55
N TRP A 465 -10.01 3.40 2.74
CA TRP A 465 -11.38 3.85 2.83
C TRP A 465 -12.30 2.67 3.18
N VAL A 466 -12.89 2.71 4.38
CA VAL A 466 -13.70 1.64 4.94
C VAL A 466 -15.13 2.11 5.17
N ALA A 467 -16.12 1.33 4.73
CA ALA A 467 -17.53 1.62 4.90
C ALA A 467 -18.31 0.41 5.43
N GLY A 468 -19.08 0.64 6.49
CA GLY A 468 -19.92 -0.37 7.14
C GLY A 468 -19.15 -1.32 8.06
N GLY A 469 -19.76 -2.48 8.29
CA GLY A 469 -19.30 -3.52 9.19
C GLY A 469 -19.55 -3.25 10.67
N THR A 470 -19.17 -4.19 11.53
CA THR A 470 -19.20 -4.03 12.99
C THR A 470 -18.06 -3.14 13.44
N TYR A 471 -16.86 -3.35 12.89
CA TYR A 471 -15.68 -2.52 13.13
C TYR A 471 -15.08 -2.06 11.81
N GLY A 472 -14.68 -0.79 11.72
CA GLY A 472 -13.96 -0.30 10.55
C GLY A 472 -12.55 -0.91 10.49
N ILE A 473 -11.71 -0.58 11.47
CA ILE A 473 -10.39 -1.17 11.67
C ILE A 473 -10.31 -1.79 13.07
N ALA A 474 -9.90 -3.06 13.17
CA ALA A 474 -9.80 -3.78 14.43
C ALA A 474 -8.38 -4.31 14.65
N ILE A 475 -7.70 -3.79 15.67
CA ILE A 475 -6.45 -4.34 16.21
C ILE A 475 -6.84 -5.33 17.31
N SER A 476 -6.63 -6.62 17.07
CA SER A 476 -7.16 -7.73 17.86
C SER A 476 -6.03 -8.46 18.58
N GLY A 477 -5.66 -8.00 19.77
CA GLY A 477 -4.60 -8.62 20.59
C GLY A 477 -3.21 -8.49 19.98
N SER A 478 -2.91 -7.34 19.34
CA SER A 478 -1.62 -7.09 18.68
C SER A 478 -1.12 -5.65 18.92
N SER A 479 0.20 -5.46 18.87
CA SER A 479 0.86 -4.24 19.35
C SER A 479 1.79 -3.63 18.29
N ASN A 480 2.18 -2.37 18.51
CA ASN A 480 3.20 -1.66 17.71
C ASN A 480 2.79 -1.39 16.25
N HIS A 481 1.50 -1.28 15.96
CA HIS A 481 0.99 -0.97 14.63
C HIS A 481 0.79 0.53 14.42
N VAL A 482 0.78 0.95 13.16
CA VAL A 482 0.56 2.35 12.77
C VAL A 482 -0.69 2.42 11.88
N VAL A 483 -1.70 3.18 12.31
CA VAL A 483 -2.96 3.39 11.59
C VAL A 483 -3.12 4.88 11.35
N LYS A 484 -2.95 5.37 10.12
CA LYS A 484 -2.93 6.81 9.83
C LYS A 484 -3.54 7.19 8.49
N GLY A 485 -4.14 8.37 8.38
CA GLY A 485 -4.70 8.85 7.11
C GLY A 485 -5.85 8.01 6.54
N ASN A 486 -6.49 7.15 7.34
CA ASN A 486 -7.60 6.31 6.88
C ASN A 486 -8.93 7.06 6.96
N ARG A 487 -9.87 6.75 6.07
CA ARG A 487 -11.25 7.28 6.07
C ARG A 487 -12.22 6.16 6.40
N ILE A 488 -12.97 6.31 7.48
CA ILE A 488 -13.82 5.27 8.03
C ILE A 488 -15.22 5.85 8.23
N GLY A 489 -16.21 5.17 7.66
CA GLY A 489 -17.61 5.42 7.96
C GLY A 489 -18.28 6.57 7.21
N THR A 490 -17.62 7.16 6.21
CA THR A 490 -18.21 8.29 5.46
C THR A 490 -17.73 8.41 4.02
N ASP A 491 -18.40 9.26 3.26
CA ASP A 491 -18.05 9.58 1.89
C ASP A 491 -16.82 10.51 1.78
N MET A 492 -16.41 10.87 0.55
CA MET A 492 -15.29 11.79 0.36
C MET A 492 -15.56 13.18 0.98
N ALA A 493 -16.82 13.63 0.96
CA ALA A 493 -17.23 14.90 1.55
C ALA A 493 -17.32 14.87 3.09
N GLY A 494 -17.35 13.69 3.72
CA GLY A 494 -17.49 13.57 5.17
C GLY A 494 -18.91 13.84 5.67
N THR A 495 -19.91 13.54 4.86
CA THR A 495 -21.33 13.85 5.11
C THR A 495 -22.24 12.63 5.09
N ALA A 496 -21.92 11.61 4.29
CA ALA A 496 -22.73 10.41 4.20
C ALA A 496 -22.46 9.49 5.39
N ASP A 497 -23.52 8.87 5.91
CA ASP A 497 -23.47 7.93 7.02
C ASP A 497 -23.22 6.50 6.51
N TRP A 498 -21.95 6.10 6.53
CA TRP A 498 -21.50 4.75 6.21
C TRP A 498 -20.85 4.08 7.43
N GLY A 499 -21.15 4.56 8.64
CA GLY A 499 -20.47 4.21 9.88
C GLY A 499 -20.48 2.73 10.22
N ALA A 500 -19.54 2.34 11.09
CA ALA A 500 -19.50 1.00 11.67
C ALA A 500 -20.60 0.84 12.73
N GLY A 501 -21.08 -0.38 12.91
CA GLY A 501 -22.08 -0.74 13.92
C GLY A 501 -21.60 -0.55 15.35
N SER A 502 -20.34 -0.89 15.63
CA SER A 502 -19.64 -0.62 16.89
C SER A 502 -18.55 0.42 16.62
N SER A 503 -17.31 0.19 17.03
CA SER A 503 -16.26 1.19 16.90
C SER A 503 -15.74 1.37 15.49
N GLY A 504 -15.44 2.61 15.09
CA GLY A 504 -14.77 2.89 13.83
C GLY A 504 -13.37 2.32 13.81
N ILE A 505 -12.62 2.53 14.90
CA ILE A 505 -11.35 1.86 15.17
C ILE A 505 -11.43 1.20 16.56
N SER A 506 -11.13 -0.08 16.66
CA SER A 506 -11.02 -0.80 17.94
C SER A 506 -9.59 -1.25 18.17
N VAL A 507 -9.05 -0.96 19.36
CA VAL A 507 -7.68 -1.27 19.75
C VAL A 507 -7.68 -2.21 20.94
N HIS A 508 -7.15 -3.42 20.74
CA HIS A 508 -6.82 -4.38 21.79
C HIS A 508 -5.34 -4.73 21.62
N GLY A 509 -4.49 -4.16 22.48
CA GLY A 509 -3.03 -4.34 22.44
C GLY A 509 -2.32 -3.07 22.86
N ASN A 510 -0.98 -3.07 22.77
CA ASN A 510 -0.15 -1.99 23.31
C ASN A 510 0.52 -1.16 22.21
N ASN A 511 0.95 0.05 22.55
CA ASN A 511 1.91 0.84 21.75
C ASN A 511 1.48 1.06 20.29
N ASN A 512 0.18 1.09 20.00
CA ASN A 512 -0.32 1.37 18.66
C ASN A 512 -0.41 2.87 18.45
N LEU A 513 0.04 3.35 17.28
CA LEU A 513 -0.11 4.73 16.85
C LEU A 513 -1.34 4.85 15.95
N ILE A 514 -2.37 5.53 16.44
CA ILE A 514 -3.59 5.85 15.71
C ILE A 514 -3.59 7.34 15.40
N GLY A 515 -3.37 7.68 14.15
CA GLY A 515 -3.18 9.04 13.66
C GLY A 515 -1.71 9.42 13.64
N GLY A 516 -1.39 10.67 13.94
CA GLY A 516 -0.02 11.15 14.02
C GLY A 516 0.06 12.68 14.14
N PRO A 517 1.21 13.22 14.60
CA PRO A 517 1.37 14.65 14.84
C PRO A 517 1.56 15.47 13.54
N ASN A 518 1.78 14.83 12.39
CA ASN A 518 2.00 15.52 11.12
C ASN A 518 0.69 15.71 10.35
N GLY A 519 0.60 16.78 9.55
CA GLY A 519 -0.56 17.00 8.68
C GLY A 519 -0.79 15.84 7.70
N GLY A 520 -2.01 15.33 7.63
CA GLY A 520 -2.39 14.20 6.77
C GLY A 520 -2.19 12.81 7.40
N ASP A 521 -1.66 12.72 8.63
CA ASP A 521 -1.64 11.47 9.40
C ASP A 521 -2.99 11.20 10.10
N ASP A 522 -3.92 12.16 10.15
CA ASP A 522 -5.21 12.03 10.82
C ASP A 522 -6.09 10.95 10.18
N ASN A 523 -6.63 10.04 11.01
CA ASN A 523 -7.73 9.21 10.54
C ASN A 523 -9.04 10.01 10.65
N ILE A 524 -9.87 9.92 9.62
CA ILE A 524 -11.26 10.37 9.63
C ILE A 524 -12.12 9.20 10.08
N VAL A 525 -12.79 9.35 11.22
CA VAL A 525 -13.68 8.34 11.80
C VAL A 525 -15.06 8.97 12.01
N ALA A 526 -16.04 8.50 11.24
CA ALA A 526 -17.34 9.14 11.18
C ALA A 526 -18.49 8.16 11.39
N PHE A 527 -19.52 8.63 12.09
CA PHE A 527 -20.82 7.95 12.21
C PHE A 527 -20.80 6.53 12.82
N SER A 528 -19.72 6.18 13.53
CA SER A 528 -19.58 4.92 14.26
C SER A 528 -20.65 4.76 15.35
N ASN A 529 -20.68 3.58 15.96
CA ASN A 529 -21.62 3.20 17.02
C ASN A 529 -23.07 3.11 16.55
N ALA A 530 -23.31 2.78 15.27
CA ALA A 530 -24.66 2.74 14.70
C ALA A 530 -25.60 1.70 15.35
N SER A 531 -25.03 0.63 15.93
CA SER A 531 -25.74 -0.44 16.64
C SER A 531 -25.62 -0.34 18.17
N GLY A 532 -24.86 0.62 18.70
CA GLY A 532 -24.59 0.78 20.14
C GLY A 532 -23.40 -0.04 20.67
N GLY A 533 -22.90 0.34 21.85
CA GLY A 533 -21.84 -0.38 22.58
C GLY A 533 -20.40 -0.16 22.08
N GLY A 534 -20.15 0.89 21.31
CA GLY A 534 -18.80 1.30 20.87
C GLY A 534 -18.63 2.82 20.76
N ALA A 535 -17.52 3.23 20.14
CA ALA A 535 -17.07 4.62 20.09
C ALA A 535 -16.62 5.03 18.68
N GLY A 536 -16.17 6.27 18.49
CA GLY A 536 -15.35 6.60 17.31
C GLY A 536 -14.11 5.70 17.28
N ILE A 537 -13.29 5.82 18.32
CA ILE A 537 -12.13 4.96 18.58
C ILE A 537 -12.26 4.37 19.99
N SER A 538 -12.18 3.05 20.14
CA SER A 538 -12.18 2.40 21.46
C SER A 538 -10.85 1.72 21.74
N VAL A 539 -10.30 1.92 22.94
CA VAL A 539 -9.18 1.12 23.46
C VAL A 539 -9.73 0.22 24.55
N ILE A 540 -9.59 -1.09 24.39
CA ILE A 540 -10.22 -2.09 25.27
C ILE A 540 -9.21 -3.08 25.85
N GLY A 541 -9.62 -3.78 26.91
CA GLY A 541 -8.78 -4.74 27.62
C GLY A 541 -7.83 -4.03 28.58
N THR A 542 -6.54 -4.33 28.52
CA THR A 542 -5.51 -3.73 29.40
C THR A 542 -4.38 -3.08 28.59
N GLY A 543 -4.66 -2.73 27.34
CA GLY A 543 -3.65 -2.23 26.41
C GLY A 543 -3.19 -0.82 26.75
N THR A 544 -1.89 -0.61 26.95
CA THR A 544 -1.30 0.70 27.28
C THR A 544 -0.35 1.18 26.19
N GLY A 545 0.08 2.43 26.29
CA GLY A 545 0.97 3.08 25.34
C GLY A 545 0.32 3.42 24.00
N ASN A 546 -0.99 3.23 23.85
CA ASN A 546 -1.66 3.55 22.60
C ASN A 546 -1.83 5.07 22.47
N THR A 547 -1.41 5.58 21.32
CA THR A 547 -1.34 7.01 21.02
C THR A 547 -2.42 7.35 20.00
N LEU A 548 -3.30 8.31 20.29
CA LEU A 548 -4.48 8.66 19.49
C LEU A 548 -4.44 10.14 19.05
N LEU A 549 -3.44 10.51 18.24
CA LEU A 549 -3.17 11.92 17.91
C LEU A 549 -3.96 12.40 16.70
N CYS A 550 -4.46 13.64 16.79
CA CYS A 550 -4.99 14.44 15.67
C CYS A 550 -6.18 13.83 14.90
N ASN A 551 -6.72 12.67 15.29
CA ASN A 551 -7.80 12.01 14.56
C ASN A 551 -9.05 12.89 14.47
N SER A 552 -9.65 12.96 13.27
CA SER A 552 -10.91 13.64 13.02
C SER A 552 -12.06 12.68 13.33
N ILE A 553 -12.72 12.88 14.46
CA ILE A 553 -13.78 12.00 14.96
C ILE A 553 -15.08 12.78 15.07
N TYR A 554 -16.17 12.30 14.46
CA TYR A 554 -17.47 12.98 14.54
C TYR A 554 -18.68 12.08 14.22
N GLY A 555 -19.83 12.48 14.75
CA GLY A 555 -21.10 11.87 14.43
C GLY A 555 -21.30 10.50 15.05
N THR A 556 -20.46 10.10 16.02
CA THR A 556 -20.63 8.87 16.81
C THR A 556 -22.04 8.88 17.39
N LYS A 557 -22.77 7.79 17.14
CA LYS A 557 -24.20 7.72 17.39
C LYS A 557 -24.51 7.47 18.87
N GLY A 558 -25.72 7.85 19.26
CA GLY A 558 -26.26 7.59 20.60
C GLY A 558 -25.43 8.28 21.69
N THR A 559 -25.12 7.54 22.75
CA THR A 559 -24.27 7.98 23.87
C THR A 559 -22.81 7.59 23.68
N GLY A 560 -22.42 7.09 22.49
CA GLY A 560 -21.04 6.68 22.22
C GLY A 560 -20.10 7.89 22.23
N LEU A 561 -18.92 7.69 22.81
CA LEU A 561 -17.87 8.70 22.88
C LEU A 561 -17.04 8.75 21.60
N GLY A 562 -16.37 9.87 21.34
CA GLY A 562 -15.40 9.95 20.25
C GLY A 562 -14.19 9.03 20.48
N ILE A 563 -13.67 9.04 21.71
CA ILE A 563 -12.66 8.11 22.22
C ILE A 563 -13.20 7.51 23.52
N ASP A 564 -13.10 6.19 23.68
CA ASP A 564 -13.57 5.47 24.87
C ASP A 564 -12.48 4.48 25.35
N LEU A 565 -12.08 4.60 26.62
CA LEU A 565 -11.06 3.78 27.26
C LEU A 565 -11.71 2.71 28.15
N GLY A 566 -12.21 1.63 27.55
CA GLY A 566 -12.84 0.53 28.29
C GLY A 566 -14.20 0.13 27.74
N ASN A 567 -14.82 0.95 26.88
CA ASN A 567 -16.21 0.83 26.44
C ASN A 567 -17.21 0.85 27.62
N ASP A 568 -16.88 1.58 28.68
CA ASP A 568 -17.68 1.71 29.90
C ASP A 568 -18.17 3.15 30.16
N GLY A 569 -17.93 4.05 29.20
CA GLY A 569 -18.34 5.44 29.26
C GLY A 569 -17.17 6.34 29.60
N VAL A 570 -17.47 7.47 30.23
CA VAL A 570 -16.44 8.48 30.50
C VAL A 570 -15.55 8.05 31.64
N THR A 571 -14.26 8.03 31.40
CA THR A 571 -13.23 7.80 32.41
C THR A 571 -13.19 8.97 33.42
N PRO A 572 -13.37 8.74 34.75
CA PRO A 572 -13.30 9.82 35.73
C PRO A 572 -11.89 10.39 35.89
N ASN A 573 -11.76 11.71 36.05
CA ASN A 573 -10.48 12.31 36.43
C ASN A 573 -10.17 12.11 37.93
N ASP A 574 -9.09 11.42 38.28
CA ASP A 574 -8.63 11.21 39.67
C ASP A 574 -7.33 11.96 40.02
N PRO A 575 -7.09 12.33 41.30
CA PRO A 575 -5.87 13.02 41.70
C PRO A 575 -4.59 12.20 41.44
N GLY A 576 -3.76 12.66 40.51
CA GLY A 576 -2.46 12.08 40.21
C GLY A 576 -2.48 10.93 39.22
N ASP A 577 -3.65 10.58 38.68
CA ASP A 577 -3.84 9.56 37.63
C ASP A 577 -3.22 8.21 38.01
N ALA A 578 -3.76 7.65 39.09
CA ALA A 578 -3.26 6.42 39.70
C ALA A 578 -3.89 5.15 39.10
N ASP A 579 -4.80 5.33 38.15
CA ASP A 579 -5.61 4.25 37.59
C ASP A 579 -4.82 3.28 36.69
N THR A 580 -5.44 2.12 36.46
CA THR A 580 -4.90 1.09 35.58
C THR A 580 -5.99 0.62 34.62
N GLY A 581 -5.63 0.34 33.37
CA GLY A 581 -6.58 -0.05 32.35
C GLY A 581 -6.09 0.32 30.95
N PRO A 582 -6.97 0.35 29.95
CA PRO A 582 -6.66 0.89 28.63
C PRO A 582 -6.03 2.28 28.74
N ASN A 583 -4.82 2.45 28.20
CA ASN A 583 -4.03 3.68 28.33
C ASN A 583 -3.89 4.21 29.76
N ASN A 584 -3.84 3.32 30.75
CA ASN A 584 -3.83 3.65 32.18
C ASN A 584 -5.01 4.55 32.61
N LEU A 585 -6.10 4.58 31.83
CA LEU A 585 -7.26 5.46 32.08
C LEU A 585 -6.86 6.94 32.19
N GLN A 586 -5.84 7.34 31.42
CA GLN A 586 -5.25 8.67 31.42
C GLN A 586 -6.29 9.80 31.55
N ASN A 587 -6.10 10.65 32.57
CA ASN A 587 -6.93 11.83 32.80
C ASN A 587 -6.92 12.78 31.59
N PHE A 588 -8.08 13.35 31.28
CA PHE A 588 -8.23 14.38 30.24
C PHE A 588 -8.17 15.80 30.81
N PRO A 589 -7.84 16.82 29.99
CA PRO A 589 -7.84 18.20 30.43
C PRO A 589 -9.25 18.72 30.77
N VAL A 590 -9.31 19.69 31.68
CA VAL A 590 -10.54 20.44 32.00
C VAL A 590 -10.39 21.86 31.47
N LEU A 591 -11.24 22.25 30.52
CA LEU A 591 -11.26 23.60 29.95
C LEU A 591 -12.13 24.53 30.80
N HIS A 592 -11.63 25.76 31.02
CA HIS A 592 -12.33 26.81 31.75
C HIS A 592 -12.84 27.92 30.82
N SER A 593 -12.13 28.23 29.73
CA SER A 593 -12.49 29.31 28.80
C SER A 593 -12.01 29.01 27.37
N ALA A 594 -12.85 29.40 26.40
CA ALA A 594 -12.57 29.40 24.98
C ALA A 594 -13.17 30.67 24.36
N ILE A 595 -12.31 31.63 23.97
CA ILE A 595 -12.73 32.93 23.41
C ILE A 595 -12.16 33.06 22.00
N THR A 596 -12.98 33.44 21.02
CA THR A 596 -12.58 33.62 19.63
C THR A 596 -12.93 34.99 19.07
N ASP A 597 -12.05 35.53 18.23
CA ASP A 597 -12.27 36.71 17.38
C ASP A 597 -12.62 36.33 15.91
N GLY A 598 -12.83 35.03 15.65
CA GLY A 598 -13.02 34.45 14.32
C GLY A 598 -11.74 34.08 13.58
N PHE A 599 -10.57 34.54 14.04
CA PHE A 599 -9.25 34.27 13.45
C PHE A 599 -8.28 33.57 14.41
N GLN A 600 -8.45 33.81 15.70
CA GLN A 600 -7.69 33.25 16.81
C GLN A 600 -8.64 32.67 17.85
N LEU A 601 -8.12 31.74 18.65
CA LEU A 601 -8.82 31.11 19.76
C LEU A 601 -7.93 31.13 21.02
N SER A 602 -8.34 31.90 22.03
CA SER A 602 -7.74 31.89 23.36
C SER A 602 -8.35 30.80 24.23
N LEU A 603 -7.50 30.00 24.86
CA LEU A 603 -7.89 28.81 25.63
C LEU A 603 -7.24 28.84 27.01
N GLN A 604 -8.05 28.56 28.02
CA GLN A 604 -7.58 28.36 29.40
C GLN A 604 -8.15 27.05 29.96
N GLY A 605 -7.32 26.31 30.68
CA GLY A 605 -7.66 25.00 31.23
C GLY A 605 -6.64 24.53 32.24
N ALA A 606 -6.83 23.31 32.73
CA ALA A 606 -5.86 22.61 33.56
C ALA A 606 -5.86 21.11 33.28
N LEU A 607 -4.77 20.44 33.63
CA LEU A 607 -4.66 18.99 33.70
C LEU A 607 -4.17 18.62 35.10
N ASN A 608 -4.79 17.62 35.72
CA ASN A 608 -4.19 16.91 36.84
C ASN A 608 -3.94 15.46 36.36
N SER A 609 -2.69 15.04 36.36
CA SER A 609 -2.31 13.67 36.01
C SER A 609 -1.02 13.29 36.77
N LYS A 610 -0.27 12.30 36.31
CA LYS A 610 0.94 11.82 36.96
C LYS A 610 1.91 12.96 37.26
N ALA A 611 2.39 13.04 38.50
CA ALA A 611 3.31 14.08 38.95
C ALA A 611 4.64 14.07 38.18
N ASN A 612 5.25 15.25 38.01
CA ASN A 612 6.55 15.45 37.34
C ASN A 612 6.65 14.77 35.96
N SER A 613 5.58 14.83 35.18
CA SER A 613 5.45 14.17 33.88
C SER A 613 5.12 15.18 32.78
N TYR A 614 5.15 14.72 31.52
CA TYR A 614 5.06 15.57 30.34
C TYR A 614 3.90 15.13 29.46
N TYR A 615 3.17 16.11 28.93
CA TYR A 615 1.94 15.87 28.18
C TYR A 615 1.85 16.78 26.97
N ARG A 616 1.31 16.23 25.89
CA ARG A 616 0.82 16.99 24.74
C ARG A 616 -0.70 17.08 24.82
N ILE A 617 -1.21 18.30 24.74
CA ILE A 617 -2.64 18.60 24.72
C ILE A 617 -3.07 18.93 23.30
N ASP A 618 -3.90 18.09 22.70
CA ASP A 618 -4.51 18.38 21.40
C ASP A 618 -5.84 19.11 21.56
N PHE A 619 -6.10 20.10 20.71
CA PHE A 619 -7.35 20.86 20.67
C PHE A 619 -8.13 20.55 19.40
N PHE A 620 -9.45 20.44 19.56
CA PHE A 620 -10.36 20.16 18.45
C PHE A 620 -11.59 21.07 18.51
N ALA A 621 -12.17 21.37 17.36
CA ALA A 621 -13.47 22.02 17.24
C ALA A 621 -14.49 21.13 16.52
N SER A 622 -15.72 21.19 17.00
CA SER A 622 -16.89 20.59 16.35
C SER A 622 -18.02 21.62 16.25
N PRO A 623 -18.84 21.60 15.18
CA PRO A 623 -19.96 22.54 15.05
C PRO A 623 -21.00 22.43 16.17
N THR A 624 -21.16 21.22 16.72
CA THR A 624 -22.10 20.92 17.80
C THR A 624 -21.48 19.93 18.78
N GLY A 625 -21.92 19.97 20.04
CA GLY A 625 -21.56 18.97 21.05
C GLY A 625 -22.19 17.60 20.79
N ASN A 626 -21.52 16.55 21.26
CA ASN A 626 -22.07 15.21 21.32
C ASN A 626 -23.07 15.10 22.49
N ALA A 627 -24.06 14.19 22.36
CA ALA A 627 -25.10 14.00 23.36
C ALA A 627 -24.59 13.54 24.74
N SER A 628 -23.41 12.93 24.82
CA SER A 628 -22.79 12.51 26.09
C SER A 628 -22.31 13.67 26.96
N GLY A 629 -22.16 14.88 26.41
CA GLY A 629 -21.50 16.02 27.07
C GLY A 629 -19.96 15.99 26.96
N TYR A 630 -19.40 14.87 26.53
CA TYR A 630 -17.97 14.69 26.24
C TYR A 630 -17.82 14.69 24.72
N GLY A 631 -17.04 15.63 24.22
CA GLY A 631 -17.14 15.94 22.80
C GLY A 631 -16.35 14.98 21.94
N GLU A 632 -16.58 15.12 20.64
CA GLU A 632 -15.75 14.52 19.60
C GLU A 632 -14.91 15.63 18.97
N GLY A 633 -13.80 15.26 18.33
CA GLY A 633 -12.92 16.20 17.67
C GLY A 633 -13.05 16.17 16.15
N LYS A 634 -14.00 16.91 15.55
CA LYS A 634 -14.14 16.92 14.08
C LYS A 634 -12.96 17.59 13.38
N LYS A 635 -12.56 18.78 13.82
CA LYS A 635 -11.49 19.57 13.22
C LYS A 635 -10.34 19.72 14.21
N TYR A 636 -9.17 19.21 13.87
CA TYR A 636 -7.95 19.47 14.62
C TYR A 636 -7.54 20.95 14.54
N LEU A 637 -7.18 21.54 15.68
CA LEU A 637 -6.85 22.97 15.80
C LEU A 637 -5.37 23.21 16.08
N GLY A 638 -4.67 22.25 16.67
CA GLY A 638 -3.29 22.40 17.12
C GLY A 638 -3.06 21.76 18.49
N ALA A 639 -1.85 21.93 19.02
CA ALA A 639 -1.47 21.36 20.31
C ALA A 639 -0.61 22.32 21.13
N VAL A 640 -0.58 22.07 22.44
CA VAL A 640 0.44 22.64 23.34
C VAL A 640 1.06 21.55 24.20
N ASN A 641 2.29 21.78 24.61
CA ASN A 641 3.02 20.89 25.51
C ASN A 641 3.00 21.47 26.92
N VAL A 642 2.72 20.62 27.91
CA VAL A 642 2.68 21.00 29.33
C VAL A 642 3.43 19.97 30.17
N ALA A 643 3.94 20.42 31.32
CA ALA A 643 4.54 19.56 32.33
C ALA A 643 3.74 19.68 33.64
N THR A 644 3.52 18.55 34.30
CA THR A 644 2.87 18.52 35.61
C THR A 644 3.87 18.78 36.72
N ASP A 645 3.43 19.51 37.76
CA ASP A 645 4.24 19.75 38.95
C ASP A 645 4.34 18.52 39.87
N GLY A 646 4.95 18.68 41.04
CA GLY A 646 5.08 17.62 42.04
C GLY A 646 3.76 17.13 42.64
N SER A 647 2.64 17.82 42.37
CA SER A 647 1.28 17.44 42.74
C SER A 647 0.44 17.00 41.54
N GLY A 648 1.04 16.84 40.36
CA GLY A 648 0.35 16.39 39.16
C GLY A 648 -0.34 17.50 38.37
N ASN A 649 -0.25 18.77 38.78
CA ASN A 649 -1.00 19.85 38.14
C ASN A 649 -0.22 20.52 37.01
N ALA A 650 -0.91 20.82 35.91
CA ALA A 650 -0.43 21.65 34.82
C ALA A 650 -1.49 22.67 34.39
N SER A 651 -1.10 23.93 34.23
CA SER A 651 -1.96 24.99 33.68
C SER A 651 -1.89 25.02 32.16
N ILE A 652 -3.05 25.17 31.51
CA ILE A 652 -3.14 25.37 30.06
C ILE A 652 -3.55 26.82 29.83
N SER A 653 -2.71 27.59 29.13
CA SER A 653 -3.00 28.96 28.71
C SER A 653 -2.34 29.20 27.36
N THR A 654 -3.14 29.33 26.30
CA THR A 654 -2.63 29.46 24.93
C THR A 654 -3.56 30.26 24.03
N ILE A 655 -3.01 30.78 22.93
CA ILE A 655 -3.76 31.37 21.84
C ILE A 655 -3.37 30.62 20.57
N LEU A 656 -4.34 30.00 19.91
CA LEU A 656 -4.15 29.33 18.63
C LEU A 656 -4.54 30.29 17.50
N GLY A 657 -3.65 30.45 16.51
CA GLY A 657 -3.90 31.24 15.30
C GLY A 657 -4.80 30.51 14.30
N VAL A 658 -5.99 30.10 14.73
CA VAL A 658 -6.92 29.30 13.94
C VAL A 658 -8.33 29.88 13.97
N SER A 659 -8.98 29.86 12.81
CA SER A 659 -10.37 30.28 12.70
C SER A 659 -11.32 29.23 13.27
N VAL A 660 -12.07 29.66 14.27
CA VAL A 660 -13.14 28.91 14.93
C VAL A 660 -14.35 29.84 15.07
N PRO A 661 -15.49 29.52 14.45
CA PRO A 661 -16.73 30.27 14.69
C PRO A 661 -17.17 30.21 16.15
N ALA A 662 -17.69 31.32 16.68
CA ALA A 662 -18.40 31.29 17.96
C ALA A 662 -19.61 30.35 17.89
N GLY A 663 -19.90 29.68 19.00
CA GLY A 663 -20.91 28.63 19.07
C GLY A 663 -20.39 27.22 18.75
N ASN A 664 -19.24 27.09 18.08
CA ASN A 664 -18.57 25.79 17.99
C ASN A 664 -18.13 25.32 19.38
N VAL A 665 -18.10 24.02 19.58
CA VAL A 665 -17.63 23.41 20.82
C VAL A 665 -16.15 23.02 20.69
N ILE A 666 -15.41 23.16 21.79
CA ILE A 666 -13.99 22.82 21.90
C ILE A 666 -13.81 21.62 22.81
N THR A 667 -13.01 20.66 22.36
CA THR A 667 -12.56 19.52 23.17
C THR A 667 -11.06 19.36 23.11
N THR A 668 -10.54 18.61 24.09
CA THR A 668 -9.12 18.28 24.18
C THR A 668 -8.87 16.84 24.55
N THR A 669 -7.72 16.33 24.16
CA THR A 669 -7.13 15.10 24.73
C THR A 669 -5.79 15.44 25.37
N ALA A 670 -5.38 14.66 26.36
CA ALA A 670 -4.02 14.64 26.88
C ALA A 670 -3.33 13.36 26.40
N THR A 671 -2.10 13.47 25.91
CA THR A 671 -1.26 12.33 25.56
C THR A 671 0.04 12.43 26.32
N GLN A 672 0.41 11.40 27.06
CA GLN A 672 1.68 11.37 27.79
C GLN A 672 2.86 11.38 26.81
N THR A 673 3.96 12.02 27.19
CA THR A 673 5.19 12.07 26.41
C THR A 673 6.44 11.87 27.25
N ASP A 674 7.56 11.67 26.58
CA ASP A 674 8.87 11.91 27.18
C ASP A 674 9.11 13.41 27.43
N ALA A 675 10.17 13.73 28.18
CA ALA A 675 10.55 15.11 28.48
C ALA A 675 10.86 15.96 27.24
N GLY A 676 11.21 15.32 26.12
CA GLY A 676 11.46 15.96 24.84
C GLY A 676 10.21 16.21 23.99
N TYR A 677 9.06 15.63 24.35
CA TYR A 677 7.82 15.66 23.55
C TYR A 677 7.97 15.03 22.15
N TYR A 678 8.72 13.93 22.04
CA TYR A 678 8.98 13.22 20.78
C TYR A 678 8.38 11.82 20.75
N THR A 679 8.30 11.15 21.89
CA THR A 679 7.70 9.83 22.02
C THR A 679 6.41 9.97 22.81
N PHE A 680 5.34 9.42 22.26
CA PHE A 680 3.98 9.55 22.79
C PHE A 680 3.51 8.19 23.32
N SER A 681 2.73 8.23 24.40
CA SER A 681 2.03 7.09 24.98
C SER A 681 0.71 7.57 25.58
N ASP A 682 -0.20 6.63 25.84
CA ASP A 682 -1.38 6.85 26.68
C ASP A 682 -2.15 8.15 26.38
N THR A 683 -2.99 8.12 25.35
CA THR A 683 -3.94 9.21 25.08
C THR A 683 -5.23 9.02 25.87
N SER A 684 -5.69 10.08 26.53
CA SER A 684 -6.98 10.18 27.22
C SER A 684 -8.17 10.11 26.26
N GLU A 685 -9.36 9.94 26.83
CA GLU A 685 -10.60 10.31 26.16
C GLU A 685 -10.65 11.83 25.86
N PHE A 686 -11.67 12.25 25.10
CA PHE A 686 -11.94 13.68 24.96
C PHE A 686 -12.50 14.29 26.24
N SER A 687 -12.08 15.51 26.53
CA SER A 687 -12.65 16.32 27.61
C SER A 687 -14.14 16.61 27.41
N ALA A 688 -14.80 16.98 28.51
CA ALA A 688 -16.05 17.72 28.44
C ALA A 688 -15.87 18.95 27.54
N PHE A 689 -16.85 19.24 26.69
CA PHE A 689 -16.74 20.34 25.75
C PHE A 689 -17.16 21.67 26.38
N ILE A 690 -16.54 22.76 25.93
CA ILE A 690 -17.00 24.13 26.20
C ILE A 690 -17.32 24.84 24.89
N THR A 691 -18.23 25.81 24.94
CA THR A 691 -18.59 26.59 23.75
C THR A 691 -17.60 27.74 23.56
N ALA A 692 -17.06 27.88 22.35
CA ALA A 692 -16.28 29.05 21.98
C ALA A 692 -17.18 30.30 21.96
N LYS A 693 -16.84 31.29 22.78
CA LYS A 693 -17.57 32.57 22.85
C LYS A 693 -16.85 33.64 22.03
N GLU A 694 -17.60 34.60 21.51
CA GLU A 694 -17.04 35.80 20.90
C GLU A 694 -16.23 36.61 21.93
N VAL A 695 -15.28 37.42 21.46
CA VAL A 695 -14.63 38.45 22.29
C VAL A 695 -15.69 39.40 22.89
N ASN A 696 -15.52 39.74 24.18
CA ASN A 696 -16.44 40.64 24.87
C ASN A 696 -16.47 42.03 24.23
N LYS A 697 -17.66 42.62 24.06
CA LYS A 697 -17.81 44.01 23.61
C LYS A 697 -18.37 44.83 24.76
N ALA A 698 -18.08 46.13 24.74
CA ALA A 698 -18.55 47.05 25.77
C ALA A 698 -20.07 47.00 25.92
N PRO A 699 -20.59 46.99 27.16
CA PRO A 699 -22.01 47.12 27.40
C PRO A 699 -22.47 48.55 27.13
N THR A 700 -23.75 48.84 27.36
CA THR A 700 -24.29 50.20 27.29
C THR A 700 -25.17 50.45 28.50
N GLY A 701 -24.84 51.47 29.30
CA GLY A 701 -25.69 52.06 30.32
C GLY A 701 -26.50 53.22 29.76
N ILE A 702 -27.62 53.55 30.43
CA ILE A 702 -28.47 54.68 30.04
C ILE A 702 -28.66 55.61 31.22
N ASN A 703 -28.52 56.92 30.98
CA ASN A 703 -28.83 57.94 31.97
C ASN A 703 -30.30 57.82 32.40
N ASN A 704 -30.54 57.83 33.71
CA ASN A 704 -31.88 57.74 34.28
C ASN A 704 -32.13 58.89 35.27
N THR A 705 -33.40 59.25 35.46
CA THR A 705 -33.83 60.21 36.48
C THR A 705 -34.79 59.53 37.42
N VAL A 706 -34.45 59.53 38.72
CA VAL A 706 -35.27 58.96 39.79
C VAL A 706 -35.80 60.07 40.70
N THR A 707 -36.97 59.84 41.32
CA THR A 707 -37.56 60.77 42.28
C THR A 707 -37.75 60.10 43.62
N THR A 708 -37.36 60.77 44.70
CA THR A 708 -37.64 60.37 46.09
C THR A 708 -38.31 61.54 46.81
N LEU A 709 -38.91 61.27 47.97
CA LEU A 709 -39.39 62.33 48.86
C LEU A 709 -38.20 62.97 49.61
N GLU A 710 -38.37 64.21 50.04
CA GLU A 710 -37.40 64.83 50.95
C GLU A 710 -37.19 63.97 52.19
N ASP A 711 -35.95 63.95 52.70
CA ASP A 711 -35.50 63.15 53.84
C ASP A 711 -35.69 61.63 53.72
N GLN A 712 -36.12 61.11 52.57
CA GLN A 712 -36.28 59.68 52.32
C GLN A 712 -35.16 59.14 51.43
N PRO A 713 -34.39 58.13 51.89
CA PRO A 713 -33.39 57.49 51.06
C PRO A 713 -34.00 56.81 49.82
N TYR A 714 -33.49 57.13 48.64
CA TYR A 714 -33.76 56.34 47.44
C TYR A 714 -32.90 55.07 47.46
N THR A 715 -33.52 53.91 47.26
CA THR A 715 -32.82 52.63 47.14
C THR A 715 -32.74 52.26 45.67
N PHE A 716 -31.52 52.15 45.14
CA PHE A 716 -31.32 51.81 43.73
C PHE A 716 -31.58 50.33 43.46
N SER A 717 -32.03 50.05 42.24
CA SER A 717 -32.19 48.74 41.63
C SER A 717 -31.33 48.63 40.37
N ALA A 718 -31.08 47.42 39.86
CA ALA A 718 -30.32 47.25 38.62
C ALA A 718 -30.97 47.98 37.42
N ALA A 719 -32.30 48.08 37.40
CA ALA A 719 -33.04 48.78 36.35
C ALA A 719 -32.74 50.28 36.28
N ASP A 720 -32.27 50.89 37.38
CA ASP A 720 -31.96 52.32 37.41
C ASP A 720 -30.76 52.70 36.53
N PHE A 721 -29.96 51.72 36.09
CA PHE A 721 -28.73 51.94 35.31
C PHE A 721 -28.89 51.62 33.81
N GLY A 722 -30.06 51.12 33.39
CA GLY A 722 -30.40 50.94 31.97
C GLY A 722 -29.46 50.01 31.18
N PHE A 723 -28.87 49.00 31.85
CA PHE A 723 -27.90 48.09 31.24
C PHE A 723 -28.47 47.32 30.04
N THR A 724 -27.71 47.30 28.94
CA THR A 724 -27.89 46.40 27.80
C THR A 724 -26.53 45.96 27.27
N ASP A 725 -26.45 44.76 26.69
CA ASP A 725 -25.27 44.28 25.98
C ASP A 725 -25.67 43.55 24.69
N ALA A 726 -26.21 44.32 23.74
CA ALA A 726 -26.65 43.77 22.45
C ALA A 726 -25.48 43.46 21.50
N GLY A 727 -24.24 43.83 21.86
CA GLY A 727 -23.05 43.58 21.06
C GLY A 727 -22.64 42.11 21.05
N ASN A 728 -22.98 41.38 22.12
CA ASN A 728 -22.60 39.99 22.33
C ASN A 728 -23.77 39.01 22.08
N ASN A 729 -23.43 37.78 21.67
CA ASN A 729 -24.39 36.71 21.48
C ASN A 729 -23.84 35.37 22.03
N PRO A 730 -24.36 34.86 23.17
CA PRO A 730 -25.39 35.50 24.01
C PRO A 730 -24.89 36.80 24.64
N ALA A 731 -25.82 37.71 24.95
CA ALA A 731 -25.53 38.95 25.69
C ALA A 731 -24.97 38.64 27.08
N ASN A 732 -24.00 39.45 27.54
CA ASN A 732 -23.49 39.37 28.90
C ASN A 732 -24.46 40.03 29.89
N ASN A 733 -24.34 39.69 31.17
CA ASN A 733 -25.18 40.25 32.23
C ASN A 733 -24.48 41.42 32.92
N LEU A 734 -25.27 42.30 33.55
CA LEU A 734 -24.74 43.35 34.43
C LEU A 734 -24.01 42.70 35.62
N LEU A 735 -22.70 42.90 35.70
CA LEU A 735 -21.88 42.46 36.82
C LEU A 735 -21.85 43.51 37.94
N SER A 736 -21.64 44.78 37.58
CA SER A 736 -21.51 45.86 38.56
C SER A 736 -21.71 47.24 37.95
N VAL A 737 -21.83 48.27 38.79
CA VAL A 737 -21.84 49.68 38.40
C VAL A 737 -20.65 50.38 39.02
N LYS A 738 -19.84 51.04 38.21
CA LYS A 738 -18.72 51.86 38.66
C LYS A 738 -19.18 53.30 38.82
N VAL A 739 -19.20 53.81 40.04
CA VAL A 739 -19.53 55.22 40.32
C VAL A 739 -18.31 56.08 39.97
N THR A 740 -18.40 56.93 38.95
CA THR A 740 -17.25 57.71 38.44
C THR A 740 -17.16 59.12 39.03
N THR A 741 -18.29 59.72 39.41
CA THR A 741 -18.34 60.94 40.23
C THR A 741 -19.31 60.76 41.38
N LEU A 742 -19.23 61.59 42.43
CA LEU A 742 -20.15 61.56 43.57
C LEU A 742 -21.17 62.71 43.46
N PRO A 743 -22.37 62.57 44.03
CA PRO A 743 -23.35 63.65 44.02
C PRO A 743 -22.83 64.87 44.80
N ALA A 744 -23.05 66.07 44.27
CA ALA A 744 -22.57 67.33 44.88
C ALA A 744 -23.33 67.71 46.17
N ALA A 745 -24.47 67.06 46.44
CA ALA A 745 -25.28 67.22 47.64
C ALA A 745 -25.91 65.87 48.03
N GLY A 746 -26.28 65.71 49.30
CA GLY A 746 -26.72 64.42 49.84
C GLY A 746 -25.58 63.41 50.01
N SER A 747 -25.92 62.15 50.31
CA SER A 747 -24.96 61.08 50.57
C SER A 747 -25.33 59.81 49.80
N LEU A 748 -24.42 59.32 48.96
CA LEU A 748 -24.51 58.00 48.34
C LEU A 748 -23.79 56.99 49.22
N THR A 749 -24.49 55.97 49.69
CA THR A 749 -23.96 54.95 50.61
C THR A 749 -24.16 53.54 50.07
N LEU A 750 -23.19 52.67 50.32
CA LEU A 750 -23.27 51.24 50.11
C LEU A 750 -23.28 50.56 51.48
N ASN A 751 -24.38 49.89 51.82
CA ASN A 751 -24.58 49.24 53.10
C ASN A 751 -24.33 50.18 54.31
N GLY A 752 -24.70 51.46 54.16
CA GLY A 752 -24.52 52.50 55.17
C GLY A 752 -23.13 53.16 55.21
N THR A 753 -22.16 52.70 54.42
CA THR A 753 -20.84 53.35 54.26
C THR A 753 -20.85 54.25 53.04
N ALA A 754 -20.25 55.45 53.12
CA ALA A 754 -20.17 56.38 51.99
C ALA A 754 -19.44 55.73 50.79
N VAL A 755 -20.01 55.88 49.59
CA VAL A 755 -19.39 55.45 48.33
C VAL A 755 -18.29 56.44 47.95
N ILE A 756 -17.19 55.94 47.38
CA ILE A 756 -16.11 56.76 46.84
C ILE A 756 -16.09 56.75 45.30
N ALA A 757 -15.55 57.80 44.69
CA ALA A 757 -15.38 57.85 43.23
C ALA A 757 -14.42 56.74 42.77
N GLY A 758 -14.78 56.06 41.67
CA GLY A 758 -14.12 54.87 41.14
C GLY A 758 -14.59 53.55 41.74
N GLN A 759 -15.46 53.57 42.76
CA GLN A 759 -15.93 52.35 43.41
C GLN A 759 -16.90 51.57 42.53
N PHE A 760 -16.67 50.25 42.45
CA PHE A 760 -17.60 49.30 41.86
C PHE A 760 -18.62 48.83 42.90
N VAL A 761 -19.89 48.82 42.50
CA VAL A 761 -21.01 48.32 43.31
C VAL A 761 -21.60 47.12 42.58
N SER A 762 -21.51 45.93 43.17
CA SER A 762 -21.98 44.69 42.54
C SER A 762 -23.48 44.72 42.29
N VAL A 763 -23.94 44.08 41.21
CA VAL A 763 -25.38 43.93 40.93
C VAL A 763 -26.12 43.23 42.09
N THR A 764 -25.44 42.31 42.78
CA THR A 764 -25.95 41.63 43.97
C THR A 764 -26.22 42.60 45.12
N ASP A 765 -25.31 43.54 45.39
CA ASP A 765 -25.50 44.54 46.44
C ASP A 765 -26.58 45.56 46.08
N ILE A 766 -26.67 45.94 44.81
CA ILE A 766 -27.74 46.80 44.29
C ILE A 766 -29.10 46.11 44.46
N ASN A 767 -29.24 44.86 44.00
CA ASN A 767 -30.49 44.09 44.12
C ASN A 767 -30.84 43.74 45.57
N SER A 768 -29.85 43.73 46.47
CA SER A 768 -30.07 43.60 47.92
C SER A 768 -30.46 44.93 48.59
N GLY A 769 -30.63 46.02 47.82
CA GLY A 769 -31.04 47.33 48.30
C GLY A 769 -29.98 48.04 49.15
N LYS A 770 -28.69 47.69 48.99
CA LYS A 770 -27.61 48.26 49.80
C LYS A 770 -27.11 49.60 49.26
N LEU A 771 -27.27 49.88 47.97
CA LEU A 771 -26.91 51.16 47.38
C LEU A 771 -28.06 52.16 47.57
N LYS A 772 -27.82 53.22 48.33
CA LYS A 772 -28.83 54.22 48.66
C LYS A 772 -28.31 55.64 48.52
N PHE A 773 -29.14 56.52 47.99
CA PHE A 773 -28.91 57.97 48.02
C PHE A 773 -29.85 58.61 49.05
N THR A 774 -29.29 59.33 50.02
CA THR A 774 -30.05 60.11 51.00
C THR A 774 -29.87 61.60 50.71
N PRO A 775 -30.94 62.36 50.40
CA PRO A 775 -30.89 63.81 50.26
C PRO A 775 -30.34 64.48 51.53
N ALA A 776 -29.80 65.71 51.42
CA ALA A 776 -29.52 66.49 52.62
C ALA A 776 -30.85 66.87 53.32
N ALA A 777 -30.80 67.08 54.64
CA ALA A 777 -31.98 67.42 55.42
C ALA A 777 -32.73 68.64 54.83
N ASP A 778 -34.06 68.52 54.73
CA ASP A 778 -34.98 69.53 54.22
C ASP A 778 -34.73 69.97 52.75
N ALA A 779 -33.88 69.24 52.00
CA ALA A 779 -33.48 69.63 50.65
C ALA A 779 -34.41 69.06 49.57
N ASN A 780 -34.80 69.91 48.62
CA ASN A 780 -35.72 69.58 47.53
C ASN A 780 -35.37 70.34 46.23
N GLY A 781 -35.90 69.89 45.09
CA GLY A 781 -35.73 70.56 43.79
C GLY A 781 -35.58 69.59 42.61
N ALA A 782 -35.97 70.01 41.42
CA ALA A 782 -35.72 69.25 40.19
C ALA A 782 -34.23 69.33 39.81
N GLY A 783 -33.60 68.18 39.53
CA GLY A 783 -32.17 68.12 39.23
C GLY A 783 -31.26 68.33 40.44
N TYR A 784 -31.70 67.93 41.64
CA TYR A 784 -31.07 68.22 42.92
C TYR A 784 -29.54 67.89 42.98
N PRO A 785 -29.09 66.62 42.99
CA PRO A 785 -27.75 66.31 42.49
C PRO A 785 -27.76 65.15 41.50
N SER A 786 -26.68 65.06 40.72
CA SER A 786 -26.38 63.92 39.85
C SER A 786 -25.03 63.32 40.21
N PHE A 787 -24.85 62.03 39.90
CA PHE A 787 -23.56 61.37 39.88
C PHE A 787 -23.42 60.63 38.56
N THR A 788 -22.19 60.45 38.08
CA THR A 788 -21.92 59.69 36.86
C THR A 788 -21.52 58.27 37.20
N PHE A 789 -21.83 57.34 36.31
CA PHE A 789 -21.49 55.94 36.45
C PHE A 789 -21.07 55.34 35.11
N GLN A 790 -20.44 54.16 35.16
CA GLN A 790 -20.29 53.24 34.04
C GLN A 790 -20.91 51.90 34.46
N VAL A 791 -21.51 51.16 33.53
CA VAL A 791 -21.96 49.79 33.78
C VAL A 791 -20.87 48.81 33.39
N GLN A 792 -20.73 47.72 34.15
CA GLN A 792 -19.80 46.64 33.87
C GLN A 792 -20.55 45.35 33.56
N ASP A 793 -20.24 44.68 32.47
CA ASP A 793 -20.75 43.34 32.18
C ASP A 793 -19.90 42.20 32.79
N ASP A 794 -20.36 40.95 32.63
CA ASP A 794 -19.68 39.73 33.08
C ASP A 794 -18.87 39.00 31.99
N GLY A 795 -18.63 39.62 30.83
CA GLY A 795 -17.97 39.00 29.68
C GLY A 795 -16.43 38.95 29.77
N GLY A 796 -15.82 39.88 30.51
CA GLY A 796 -14.39 39.92 30.80
C GLY A 796 -13.50 40.48 29.68
N THR A 797 -12.25 40.82 30.01
CA THR A 797 -11.34 41.57 29.12
C THR A 797 -10.38 40.70 28.29
N ALA A 798 -10.62 39.39 28.22
CA ALA A 798 -9.77 38.47 27.46
C ALA A 798 -9.74 38.85 25.97
N MET A 799 -8.58 38.66 25.32
CA MET A 799 -8.36 39.01 23.89
C MET A 799 -8.68 40.48 23.54
N GLY A 800 -8.59 41.40 24.51
CA GLY A 800 -8.92 42.81 24.29
C GLY A 800 -10.42 43.12 24.41
N GLY A 801 -11.18 42.24 25.05
CA GLY A 801 -12.56 42.49 25.41
C GLY A 801 -12.71 43.71 26.32
N VAL A 802 -13.89 44.34 26.27
CA VAL A 802 -14.18 45.58 26.98
C VAL A 802 -15.40 45.39 27.85
N ASP A 803 -15.26 45.54 29.17
CA ASP A 803 -16.35 45.30 30.12
C ASP A 803 -17.13 46.56 30.51
N LEU A 804 -16.59 47.76 30.20
CA LEU A 804 -17.16 49.05 30.63
C LEU A 804 -17.64 49.86 29.43
N ASP A 805 -18.75 50.58 29.61
CA ASP A 805 -19.33 51.51 28.62
C ASP A 805 -18.66 52.88 28.53
#